data_AF-A0A2D0KTG7-F1
#
_entry.id   AF-A0A2D0KTG7-F1
#
_cell.length_a   1.000
_cell.length_b   1.000
_cell.length_c   1.000
_cell.angle_alpha   90.00
_cell.angle_beta   90.00
_cell.angle_gamma   90.00
#
_symmetry.space_group_name_H-M   'P 1'
#
loop_
_entity.id
_entity.type
_entity.pdbx_description
1 polymer ?
#
loop_
_entity_poly.entity_id
_entity_poly.type
_entity_poly.pdbx_seq_one_letter_code
_entity_poly.pdbx_strand_id
1 'polypeptide(L)'
;MKRTYLSLAISAFVFGISGMSVADPISGIFGDKFFDYSRDDGGIPHFKNIPSDTVFDNKSMLYLHDSEEIKNVTLNQDSTLKIDGGGTAINTIVNQDSVIFLIKSKLNTPGAPTVQDTIINPGGYLNMEAHAVSKGGLYVAKDAVLTIDNVDGNFVNVKFNTPVPAANVSIENLKLAGLVDITPTWNEDDGEDGDAPFPDKPGPYLVTQIHNLEMLPGSKIIMDGYESGAQYNKLEINSLSGTGNFELSTSLADNIGDLIYVTGHASGNFGILVQDRGREIVHPENIRLVYINAGDAQFDLLNKDGIVDIGIHKYRYRLESKKDGEHTEWYLVNEEKASPQEPKKDPTEMTNPTKTDNKSILVPIGFSSSARNIMSMSASSQHILNTELNTLHQRQGNLRSNDGEMEVWVRHLSDNSRLNTHHYAAFKNTMNGLQIGVGKQFELERGKLLAGAFTSYSKSNVKFNIGGNGDVESYSSGLYATYLDQSGLYFDTVLKGNRLKNQIRTRMNSGDIGRADYNQSAFTASLETGYTLPISQRVTFDPYVRVSYSHISSADYTLSNGMQTDIHGTNSLQSEAGARFGTHLTLGSMEIMPYAKLAVSHEFSGSNKVNINKVTFDNNYSGNTGKYGLGINTNVNKNISVYAEVNYLHGNKIETPIHTTAGFKVLF
;
A
#
# COMPACT_ATOMS: atom_id res chain seq x y z
N MET A 1 33.73 12.29 6.76
CA MET A 1 33.31 13.56 7.42
C MET A 1 32.28 14.21 6.52
N LYS A 2 31.07 14.53 7.04
CA LYS A 2 29.87 15.11 6.38
C LYS A 2 29.40 14.50 5.03
N ARG A 3 28.12 14.12 4.97
CA ARG A 3 27.32 13.90 3.74
C ARG A 3 26.50 15.17 3.45
N THR A 4 26.03 15.31 2.20
CA THR A 4 24.70 15.86 1.87
C THR A 4 24.11 15.00 0.75
N TYR A 5 22.77 14.96 0.62
CA TYR A 5 22.01 14.08 -0.28
C TYR A 5 21.49 14.82 -1.52
N LEU A 6 21.09 14.06 -2.55
CA LEU A 6 19.94 14.41 -3.38
C LEU A 6 19.25 13.13 -3.91
N SER A 7 17.92 13.11 -3.78
CA SER A 7 16.93 12.23 -4.43
C SER A 7 15.75 13.16 -4.80
N LEU A 8 14.78 12.83 -5.66
CA LEU A 8 14.14 11.55 -5.97
C LEU A 8 13.90 11.41 -7.51
N ALA A 9 13.43 10.23 -7.96
CA ALA A 9 13.09 10.02 -9.37
C ALA A 9 12.07 8.89 -9.57
N ILE A 10 11.46 8.87 -10.77
CA ILE A 10 10.61 7.82 -11.38
C ILE A 10 9.12 7.82 -10.99
N SER A 11 8.28 8.20 -11.96
CA SER A 11 7.00 7.54 -12.27
C SER A 11 6.59 7.84 -13.72
N ALA A 12 6.72 6.85 -14.62
CA ALA A 12 6.27 6.90 -16.03
C ALA A 12 6.24 5.48 -16.63
N PHE A 13 5.49 5.31 -17.75
CA PHE A 13 5.06 4.05 -18.41
C PHE A 13 3.90 3.32 -17.68
N VAL A 14 2.87 2.75 -18.34
CA VAL A 14 2.60 2.35 -19.76
C VAL A 14 1.15 2.81 -20.11
N PHE A 15 0.70 3.21 -21.32
CA PHE A 15 1.17 3.16 -22.72
C PHE A 15 0.89 4.54 -23.41
N GLY A 16 0.75 4.77 -24.74
CA GLY A 16 0.83 3.96 -25.97
C GLY A 16 0.88 4.84 -27.24
N ILE A 17 1.32 4.32 -28.39
CA ILE A 17 1.86 5.12 -29.51
C ILE A 17 1.01 5.06 -30.79
N SER A 18 0.58 6.22 -31.31
CA SER A 18 0.47 6.57 -32.75
C SER A 18 0.04 8.05 -32.88
N GLY A 19 0.46 8.88 -33.85
CA GLY A 19 1.43 8.70 -34.95
C GLY A 19 1.87 10.07 -35.52
N MET A 20 2.85 10.07 -36.42
CA MET A 20 3.56 11.27 -36.95
C MET A 20 2.66 12.37 -37.58
N SER A 21 2.96 13.66 -37.34
CA SER A 21 3.47 14.57 -38.40
C SER A 21 3.99 15.92 -37.88
N VAL A 22 5.01 16.44 -38.56
CA VAL A 22 5.71 17.73 -38.39
C VAL A 22 4.85 18.94 -38.80
N ALA A 23 4.93 20.06 -38.05
CA ALA A 23 5.18 21.43 -38.56
C ALA A 23 5.21 22.53 -37.48
N ASP A 24 6.38 23.15 -37.28
CA ASP A 24 6.55 24.58 -36.97
C ASP A 24 6.79 25.33 -38.31
N PRO A 25 6.65 26.68 -38.45
CA PRO A 25 6.83 27.69 -37.40
C PRO A 25 5.78 28.83 -37.28
N ILE A 26 5.76 29.40 -36.07
CA ILE A 26 5.45 30.79 -35.67
C ILE A 26 5.30 31.84 -36.82
N SER A 27 4.16 32.54 -36.87
CA SER A 27 4.12 34.02 -37.12
C SER A 27 2.73 34.65 -36.92
N GLY A 28 2.65 35.72 -36.09
CA GLY A 28 1.47 36.61 -35.96
C GLY A 28 0.33 36.07 -35.07
N ILE A 29 -0.37 36.88 -34.25
CA ILE A 29 -0.33 38.33 -34.06
C ILE A 29 -0.31 38.65 -32.55
N PHE A 30 0.69 39.42 -32.11
CA PHE A 30 0.62 40.20 -30.86
C PHE A 30 1.14 41.61 -31.16
N GLY A 31 0.39 42.63 -30.71
CA GLY A 31 0.74 44.04 -30.88
C GLY A 31 1.48 44.59 -29.66
N ASP A 32 2.37 45.55 -29.88
CA ASP A 32 3.36 46.01 -28.90
C ASP A 32 2.76 46.50 -27.57
N LYS A 33 2.97 45.71 -26.52
CA LYS A 33 3.18 46.19 -25.15
C LYS A 33 4.41 45.50 -24.58
N PHE A 34 5.39 46.29 -24.16
CA PHE A 34 6.59 45.78 -23.49
C PHE A 34 6.20 45.38 -22.06
N PHE A 35 6.31 44.09 -21.75
CA PHE A 35 6.20 43.55 -20.39
C PHE A 35 7.60 43.23 -19.85
N ASP A 36 7.81 43.44 -18.55
CA ASP A 36 9.12 43.31 -17.92
C ASP A 36 9.40 41.86 -17.49
N TYR A 37 10.00 41.09 -18.40
CA TYR A 37 10.28 39.66 -18.22
C TYR A 37 11.54 39.41 -17.40
N SER A 38 11.40 38.85 -16.19
CA SER A 38 12.50 38.14 -15.52
C SER A 38 12.43 36.64 -15.80
N ARG A 39 13.40 36.12 -16.58
CA ARG A 39 13.63 34.69 -16.74
C ARG A 39 14.68 34.23 -15.75
N ASP A 40 14.30 33.33 -14.85
CA ASP A 40 15.16 32.32 -14.26
C ASP A 40 14.37 30.99 -14.24
N ASP A 41 14.97 29.89 -13.79
CA ASP A 41 14.40 28.53 -13.78
C ASP A 41 13.78 28.04 -15.12
N GLY A 42 14.67 27.67 -16.05
CA GLY A 42 14.33 26.81 -17.19
C GLY A 42 13.65 27.49 -18.39
N GLY A 43 13.31 28.78 -18.29
CA GLY A 43 12.75 29.58 -19.39
C GLY A 43 11.24 29.79 -19.34
N ILE A 44 10.61 29.45 -18.21
CA ILE A 44 9.19 29.71 -17.93
C ILE A 44 8.98 31.24 -17.76
N PRO A 45 7.90 31.83 -18.30
CA PRO A 45 7.64 33.26 -18.15
C PRO A 45 7.02 33.56 -16.77
N HIS A 46 7.75 34.30 -15.93
CA HIS A 46 7.21 34.91 -14.72
C HIS A 46 6.68 36.32 -15.04
N PHE A 47 5.43 36.60 -14.66
CA PHE A 47 4.80 37.91 -14.81
C PHE A 47 4.88 38.72 -13.51
N LYS A 48 5.39 39.96 -13.59
CA LYS A 48 5.24 41.00 -12.55
C LYS A 48 4.32 42.10 -13.08
N ASN A 49 3.44 42.64 -12.23
CA ASN A 49 2.30 43.48 -12.65
C ASN A 49 1.37 42.71 -13.62
N ILE A 50 0.70 41.69 -13.11
CA ILE A 50 -0.19 40.81 -13.90
C ILE A 50 -1.35 41.65 -14.48
N PRO A 51 -1.58 41.62 -15.80
CA PRO A 51 -2.71 42.33 -16.39
C PRO A 51 -4.05 41.65 -16.06
N SER A 52 -5.04 42.46 -15.73
CA SER A 52 -6.45 42.05 -15.71
C SER A 52 -6.99 41.86 -17.14
N ASP A 53 -8.21 41.34 -17.26
CA ASP A 53 -8.91 41.13 -18.55
C ASP A 53 -8.11 40.25 -19.54
N THR A 54 -7.40 39.25 -19.01
CA THR A 54 -6.37 38.48 -19.73
C THR A 54 -6.55 36.97 -19.60
N VAL A 55 -6.35 36.26 -20.71
CA VAL A 55 -6.25 34.79 -20.76
C VAL A 55 -4.78 34.40 -20.71
N PHE A 56 -4.44 33.44 -19.86
CA PHE A 56 -3.09 32.87 -19.73
C PHE A 56 -3.10 31.39 -20.14
N ASP A 57 -2.26 31.09 -21.13
CA ASP A 57 -2.10 29.79 -21.76
C ASP A 57 -0.65 29.29 -21.60
N ASN A 58 -0.35 28.10 -22.14
CA ASN A 58 1.00 27.57 -22.33
C ASN A 58 1.92 27.65 -21.08
N LYS A 59 1.53 27.04 -19.95
CA LYS A 59 2.38 26.94 -18.74
C LYS A 59 2.77 28.30 -18.14
N SER A 60 1.85 29.26 -18.20
CA SER A 60 2.05 30.58 -17.59
C SER A 60 2.12 30.46 -16.07
N MET A 61 3.15 31.03 -15.46
CA MET A 61 3.34 31.07 -14.00
C MET A 61 3.09 32.49 -13.49
N LEU A 62 2.00 32.64 -12.73
CA LEU A 62 1.55 33.91 -12.17
C LEU A 62 1.71 33.91 -10.65
N TYR A 63 2.15 35.05 -10.10
CA TYR A 63 2.35 35.25 -8.68
C TYR A 63 1.75 36.60 -8.26
N LEU A 64 0.86 36.57 -7.27
CA LEU A 64 0.37 37.76 -6.56
C LEU A 64 0.90 37.77 -5.13
N HIS A 65 1.20 38.97 -4.63
CA HIS A 65 1.68 39.20 -3.27
C HIS A 65 1.14 40.50 -2.67
N ASP A 66 1.37 40.67 -1.36
CA ASP A 66 1.00 41.84 -0.57
C ASP A 66 -0.49 42.24 -0.68
N SER A 67 -0.84 43.32 -1.37
CA SER A 67 -2.24 43.75 -1.55
C SER A 67 -2.56 44.03 -3.02
N GLU A 68 -1.95 43.24 -3.90
CA GLU A 68 -2.25 43.26 -5.34
C GLU A 68 -3.61 42.62 -5.66
N GLU A 69 -4.22 43.09 -6.74
CA GLU A 69 -5.55 42.67 -7.19
C GLU A 69 -5.52 42.43 -8.71
N ILE A 70 -6.08 41.30 -9.17
CA ILE A 70 -6.35 41.04 -10.60
C ILE A 70 -7.82 40.73 -10.82
N LYS A 71 -8.32 41.13 -12.00
CA LYS A 71 -9.72 40.96 -12.40
C LYS A 71 -9.85 40.25 -13.75
N ASN A 72 -10.91 39.47 -13.92
CA ASN A 72 -11.35 38.93 -15.21
C ASN A 72 -10.25 38.07 -15.89
N VAL A 73 -9.75 37.07 -15.18
CA VAL A 73 -8.61 36.24 -15.61
C VAL A 73 -9.06 34.82 -15.97
N THR A 74 -8.47 34.24 -17.02
CA THR A 74 -8.69 32.83 -17.38
C THR A 74 -7.36 32.09 -17.44
N LEU A 75 -7.29 30.88 -16.85
CA LEU A 75 -6.12 30.00 -16.85
C LEU A 75 -6.43 28.74 -17.66
N ASN A 76 -5.58 28.44 -18.66
CA ASN A 76 -5.64 27.21 -19.46
C ASN A 76 -4.25 26.57 -19.61
N GLN A 77 -4.22 25.30 -20.07
CA GLN A 77 -3.01 24.64 -20.58
C GLN A 77 -1.85 24.65 -19.56
N ASP A 78 -2.03 23.91 -18.47
CA ASP A 78 -1.05 23.72 -17.40
C ASP A 78 -0.63 25.06 -16.72
N SER A 79 -1.45 26.11 -16.75
CA SER A 79 -1.12 27.43 -16.18
C SER A 79 -1.44 27.50 -14.68
N THR A 80 -0.57 28.20 -13.92
CA THR A 80 -0.63 28.27 -12.45
C THR A 80 -0.70 29.73 -11.98
N LEU A 81 -1.63 30.02 -11.08
CA LEU A 81 -1.68 31.27 -10.31
C LEU A 81 -1.42 30.98 -8.83
N LYS A 82 -0.38 31.59 -8.26
CA LYS A 82 -0.14 31.59 -6.81
C LYS A 82 -0.49 32.95 -6.22
N ILE A 83 -1.20 32.96 -5.09
CA ILE A 83 -1.62 34.17 -4.38
C ILE A 83 -1.13 34.07 -2.94
N ASP A 84 -0.27 34.98 -2.51
CA ASP A 84 0.30 35.05 -1.15
C ASP A 84 -0.12 36.36 -0.44
N GLY A 85 -0.09 36.35 0.90
CA GLY A 85 -0.42 37.51 1.72
C GLY A 85 -1.88 37.95 1.58
N GLY A 86 -2.13 39.21 1.26
CA GLY A 86 -3.46 39.77 0.99
C GLY A 86 -3.85 39.83 -0.48
N GLY A 87 -3.11 39.15 -1.36
CA GLY A 87 -3.39 39.14 -2.80
C GLY A 87 -4.81 38.68 -3.11
N THR A 88 -5.43 39.26 -4.15
CA THR A 88 -6.83 39.01 -4.50
C THR A 88 -7.01 38.77 -6.00
N ALA A 89 -7.68 37.67 -6.38
CA ALA A 89 -8.10 37.42 -7.77
C ALA A 89 -9.63 37.37 -7.89
N ILE A 90 -10.21 38.20 -8.77
CA ILE A 90 -11.66 38.41 -8.89
C ILE A 90 -12.14 38.04 -10.29
N ASN A 91 -13.27 37.32 -10.39
CA ASN A 91 -13.81 36.81 -11.65
C ASN A 91 -12.78 35.97 -12.41
N THR A 92 -12.36 34.86 -11.78
CA THR A 92 -11.30 33.98 -12.31
C THR A 92 -11.89 32.66 -12.83
N ILE A 93 -11.48 32.24 -14.03
CA ILE A 93 -11.86 30.95 -14.62
C ILE A 93 -10.63 30.06 -14.70
N VAL A 94 -10.73 28.84 -14.16
CA VAL A 94 -9.66 27.83 -14.20
C VAL A 94 -10.14 26.64 -15.02
N ASN A 95 -9.44 26.34 -16.12
CA ASN A 95 -9.77 25.22 -17.00
C ASN A 95 -8.78 24.05 -16.82
N GLN A 96 -8.91 23.03 -17.67
CA GLN A 96 -8.19 21.76 -17.57
C GLN A 96 -6.67 21.93 -17.31
N ASP A 97 -6.18 21.10 -16.38
CA ASP A 97 -4.79 20.99 -15.92
C ASP A 97 -4.19 22.28 -15.32
N SER A 98 -5.01 23.32 -15.16
CA SER A 98 -4.62 24.63 -14.63
C SER A 98 -5.04 24.76 -13.16
N VAL A 99 -4.32 25.59 -12.39
CA VAL A 99 -4.44 25.61 -10.92
C VAL A 99 -4.29 27.00 -10.30
N ILE A 100 -5.09 27.26 -9.27
CA ILE A 100 -4.86 28.36 -8.32
C ILE A 100 -4.36 27.78 -6.99
N PHE A 101 -3.32 28.37 -6.41
CA PHE A 101 -2.89 28.13 -5.02
C PHE A 101 -3.06 29.41 -4.20
N LEU A 102 -3.83 29.35 -3.12
CA LEU A 102 -3.96 30.43 -2.13
C LEU A 102 -3.08 30.09 -0.94
N ILE A 103 -1.87 30.66 -0.93
CA ILE A 103 -0.78 30.25 -0.05
C ILE A 103 -0.51 31.27 1.05
N LYS A 104 0.09 30.86 2.17
CA LYS A 104 0.51 31.78 3.22
C LYS A 104 1.98 31.56 3.59
N SER A 105 2.88 32.11 2.76
CA SER A 105 4.31 31.78 2.79
C SER A 105 5.05 32.15 4.08
N LYS A 106 4.48 33.05 4.89
CA LYS A 106 5.06 33.50 6.18
C LYS A 106 3.94 33.84 7.17
N LEU A 107 4.13 33.43 8.42
CA LEU A 107 3.27 33.76 9.57
C LEU A 107 2.88 35.25 9.70
N ASN A 108 3.75 36.16 9.27
CA ASN A 108 3.63 37.61 9.43
C ASN A 108 3.24 38.38 8.15
N THR A 109 2.93 37.73 7.03
CA THR A 109 2.48 38.45 5.83
C THR A 109 1.09 39.07 6.09
N PRO A 110 0.88 40.39 5.88
CA PRO A 110 -0.42 41.01 6.11
C PRO A 110 -1.48 40.56 5.09
N GLY A 111 -2.71 40.38 5.55
CA GLY A 111 -3.85 39.99 4.71
C GLY A 111 -4.15 38.49 4.74
N ALA A 112 -5.00 38.06 3.81
CA ALA A 112 -5.38 36.65 3.60
C ALA A 112 -5.59 36.41 2.09
N PRO A 113 -5.05 35.32 1.52
CA PRO A 113 -5.03 35.12 0.08
C PRO A 113 -6.47 34.84 -0.38
N THR A 114 -6.97 35.70 -1.28
CA THR A 114 -8.39 35.79 -1.59
C THR A 114 -8.68 35.41 -3.04
N VAL A 115 -9.69 34.59 -3.25
CA VAL A 115 -10.45 34.54 -4.53
C VAL A 115 -11.82 35.17 -4.36
N GLN A 116 -12.37 35.70 -5.44
CA GLN A 116 -13.76 36.16 -5.49
C GLN A 116 -14.39 35.82 -6.84
N ASP A 117 -15.64 35.36 -6.83
CA ASP A 117 -16.45 35.10 -8.04
C ASP A 117 -15.74 34.16 -9.04
N THR A 118 -15.26 33.01 -8.54
CA THR A 118 -14.34 32.11 -9.25
C THR A 118 -15.02 30.82 -9.74
N ILE A 119 -14.63 30.35 -10.92
CA ILE A 119 -15.15 29.15 -11.58
C ILE A 119 -13.99 28.19 -11.85
N ILE A 120 -14.07 26.99 -11.27
CA ILE A 120 -13.18 25.87 -11.57
C ILE A 120 -13.93 24.89 -12.49
N ASN A 121 -13.55 24.85 -13.76
CA ASN A 121 -14.11 23.98 -14.79
C ASN A 121 -13.47 22.57 -14.74
N PRO A 122 -14.04 21.56 -15.45
CA PRO A 122 -13.56 20.18 -15.38
C PRO A 122 -12.05 20.04 -15.64
N GLY A 123 -11.37 19.28 -14.78
CA GLY A 123 -9.92 19.13 -14.77
C GLY A 123 -9.12 20.34 -14.26
N GLY A 124 -9.78 21.42 -13.81
CA GLY A 124 -9.15 22.54 -13.13
C GLY A 124 -9.05 22.33 -11.62
N TYR A 125 -8.14 23.07 -10.97
CA TYR A 125 -7.81 22.92 -9.55
C TYR A 125 -7.80 24.25 -8.79
N LEU A 126 -8.24 24.22 -7.53
CA LEU A 126 -8.03 25.28 -6.55
C LEU A 126 -7.52 24.65 -5.24
N ASN A 127 -6.42 25.14 -4.71
CA ASN A 127 -5.91 24.80 -3.38
C ASN A 127 -6.01 26.03 -2.45
N MET A 128 -6.45 25.80 -1.21
CA MET A 128 -6.65 26.81 -0.17
C MET A 128 -5.88 26.45 1.10
N GLU A 129 -4.69 27.04 1.27
CA GLU A 129 -3.87 26.90 2.49
C GLU A 129 -4.44 27.73 3.68
N ALA A 130 -3.71 27.73 4.80
CA ALA A 130 -4.01 28.46 6.02
C ALA A 130 -4.51 29.91 5.80
N HIS A 131 -5.69 30.18 6.34
CA HIS A 131 -6.45 31.44 6.29
C HIS A 131 -6.91 31.91 4.90
N ALA A 132 -6.85 31.07 3.85
CA ALA A 132 -7.39 31.44 2.54
C ALA A 132 -8.90 31.74 2.58
N VAL A 133 -9.33 32.66 1.71
CA VAL A 133 -10.72 33.18 1.69
C VAL A 133 -11.30 33.13 0.27
N SER A 134 -12.54 32.63 0.14
CA SER A 134 -13.32 32.73 -1.09
C SER A 134 -14.57 33.58 -0.87
N LYS A 135 -14.68 34.71 -1.56
CA LYS A 135 -15.79 35.68 -1.48
C LYS A 135 -16.72 35.56 -2.68
N GLY A 136 -17.96 36.03 -2.56
CA GLY A 136 -18.94 35.94 -3.63
C GLY A 136 -19.21 34.49 -4.04
N GLY A 137 -19.30 34.21 -5.34
CA GLY A 137 -19.53 32.86 -5.85
C GLY A 137 -18.25 32.03 -6.02
N LEU A 138 -18.27 30.76 -5.62
CA LEU A 138 -17.29 29.75 -6.03
C LEU A 138 -18.04 28.56 -6.65
N TYR A 139 -17.76 28.24 -7.91
CA TYR A 139 -18.29 27.06 -8.58
C TYR A 139 -17.18 26.05 -8.85
N VAL A 140 -17.33 24.82 -8.34
CA VAL A 140 -16.42 23.69 -8.60
C VAL A 140 -17.17 22.67 -9.45
N ALA A 141 -16.89 22.67 -10.75
CA ALA A 141 -17.57 21.81 -11.72
C ALA A 141 -17.32 20.31 -11.48
N LYS A 142 -18.12 19.46 -12.12
CA LYS A 142 -17.87 18.01 -12.15
C LYS A 142 -16.47 17.75 -12.73
N ASP A 143 -15.76 16.79 -12.13
CA ASP A 143 -14.38 16.41 -12.50
C ASP A 143 -13.35 17.54 -12.27
N ALA A 144 -13.71 18.59 -11.52
CA ALA A 144 -12.79 19.57 -10.94
C ALA A 144 -12.55 19.30 -9.43
N VAL A 145 -11.48 19.86 -8.87
CA VAL A 145 -11.09 19.65 -7.47
C VAL A 145 -10.82 20.97 -6.73
N LEU A 146 -11.36 21.06 -5.52
CA LEU A 146 -11.02 22.06 -4.51
C LEU A 146 -10.33 21.34 -3.33
N THR A 147 -9.05 21.59 -3.11
CA THR A 147 -8.32 21.13 -1.91
C THR A 147 -8.31 22.24 -0.86
N ILE A 148 -8.57 21.88 0.39
CA ILE A 148 -8.57 22.78 1.55
C ILE A 148 -7.66 22.17 2.61
N ASP A 149 -6.60 22.88 2.96
CA ASP A 149 -5.78 22.53 4.11
C ASP A 149 -6.62 22.73 5.38
N ASN A 150 -6.67 21.73 6.27
CA ASN A 150 -7.43 21.84 7.53
C ASN A 150 -6.55 22.28 8.73
N VAL A 151 -5.24 22.16 8.62
CA VAL A 151 -4.21 22.58 9.58
C VAL A 151 -3.44 23.82 9.09
N ASP A 152 -2.92 24.64 10.01
CA ASP A 152 -1.88 25.61 9.61
C ASP A 152 -0.52 24.90 9.52
N GLY A 153 -0.11 24.60 8.28
CA GLY A 153 1.15 23.91 7.95
C GLY A 153 2.41 24.53 8.55
N ASN A 154 2.39 25.81 8.96
CA ASN A 154 3.50 26.45 9.68
C ASN A 154 3.78 25.82 11.07
N PHE A 155 2.87 25.01 11.60
CA PHE A 155 2.95 24.39 12.93
C PHE A 155 2.99 22.85 12.91
N VAL A 156 2.90 22.23 11.73
CA VAL A 156 2.76 20.77 11.60
C VAL A 156 4.11 20.06 11.73
N ASN A 157 4.14 19.00 12.53
CA ASN A 157 5.28 18.08 12.57
C ASN A 157 4.81 16.67 12.99
N VAL A 158 4.66 15.78 12.01
CA VAL A 158 4.10 14.42 12.19
C VAL A 158 4.95 13.49 13.07
N LYS A 159 6.17 13.89 13.47
CA LYS A 159 6.99 13.15 14.44
C LYS A 159 6.50 13.31 15.89
N PHE A 160 5.63 14.28 16.17
CA PHE A 160 5.14 14.59 17.50
C PHE A 160 3.62 14.51 17.58
N ASN A 161 3.10 13.93 18.66
CA ASN A 161 1.66 13.78 18.88
C ASN A 161 1.00 15.06 19.45
N THR A 162 1.39 16.21 18.92
CA THR A 162 0.95 17.54 19.35
C THR A 162 -0.14 18.09 18.43
N PRO A 163 -1.33 18.45 18.95
CA PRO A 163 -2.33 19.17 18.20
C PRO A 163 -1.83 20.52 17.67
N VAL A 164 -2.30 20.91 16.49
CA VAL A 164 -1.93 22.12 15.75
C VAL A 164 -3.13 23.08 15.59
N PRO A 165 -2.90 24.35 15.25
CA PRO A 165 -3.98 25.26 14.87
C PRO A 165 -4.71 24.77 13.61
N ALA A 166 -6.02 25.00 13.57
CA ALA A 166 -6.78 24.86 12.34
C ALA A 166 -6.32 25.90 11.30
N ALA A 167 -6.48 25.59 10.02
CA ALA A 167 -6.20 26.51 8.91
C ALA A 167 -7.12 27.75 8.94
N ASN A 168 -8.36 27.63 9.42
CA ASN A 168 -9.39 28.69 9.40
C ASN A 168 -9.73 29.19 7.97
N VAL A 169 -9.82 28.27 7.00
CA VAL A 169 -10.29 28.58 5.65
C VAL A 169 -11.78 28.93 5.66
N SER A 170 -12.16 29.93 4.87
CA SER A 170 -13.55 30.43 4.78
C SER A 170 -14.03 30.63 3.34
N ILE A 171 -15.25 30.18 3.06
CA ILE A 171 -15.89 30.26 1.75
C ILE A 171 -17.29 30.85 1.91
N GLU A 172 -17.65 31.85 1.10
CA GLU A 172 -18.94 32.53 1.19
C GLU A 172 -20.07 31.71 0.54
N ASN A 173 -19.98 31.42 -0.76
CA ASN A 173 -21.00 30.66 -1.48
C ASN A 173 -20.35 29.59 -2.37
N LEU A 174 -20.35 28.33 -1.93
CA LEU A 174 -19.86 27.19 -2.71
C LEU A 174 -21.01 26.48 -3.43
N LYS A 175 -20.95 26.45 -4.76
CA LYS A 175 -21.73 25.55 -5.60
C LYS A 175 -20.82 24.42 -6.07
N LEU A 176 -21.11 23.19 -5.65
CA LEU A 176 -20.28 22.01 -5.89
C LEU A 176 -20.94 21.06 -6.88
N ALA A 177 -20.14 20.49 -7.77
CA ALA A 177 -20.46 19.34 -8.63
C ALA A 177 -19.28 18.34 -8.75
N GLY A 178 -18.06 18.77 -8.42
CA GLY A 178 -16.86 17.94 -8.36
C GLY A 178 -16.51 17.48 -6.94
N LEU A 179 -15.21 17.54 -6.62
CA LEU A 179 -14.65 17.14 -5.34
C LEU A 179 -14.25 18.36 -4.50
N VAL A 180 -14.57 18.34 -3.20
CA VAL A 180 -13.81 19.05 -2.16
C VAL A 180 -13.03 18.03 -1.36
N ASP A 181 -11.77 18.33 -1.09
CA ASP A 181 -10.84 17.48 -0.35
C ASP A 181 -10.27 18.28 0.83
N ILE A 182 -10.69 17.96 2.06
CA ILE A 182 -10.34 18.68 3.28
C ILE A 182 -9.37 17.81 4.09
N THR A 183 -8.08 18.10 3.98
CA THR A 183 -7.01 17.14 4.37
C THR A 183 -5.84 17.88 5.05
N PRO A 184 -5.06 17.23 5.94
CA PRO A 184 -3.89 17.86 6.54
C PRO A 184 -2.72 17.97 5.55
N THR A 185 -1.94 19.04 5.67
CA THR A 185 -0.69 19.22 4.92
C THR A 185 0.51 19.22 5.86
N TRP A 186 1.58 18.57 5.44
CA TRP A 186 2.82 18.45 6.21
C TRP A 186 4.05 18.41 5.29
N ASN A 187 5.24 18.48 5.91
CA ASN A 187 6.51 18.32 5.22
C ASN A 187 6.87 16.83 5.12
N GLU A 188 7.05 16.28 3.92
CA GLU A 188 7.42 14.87 3.71
C GLU A 188 8.76 14.48 4.37
N ASP A 189 9.71 15.42 4.52
CA ASP A 189 10.95 15.22 5.29
C ASP A 189 10.70 14.98 6.80
N ASP A 190 9.48 15.23 7.28
CA ASP A 190 9.05 14.93 8.63
C ASP A 190 8.47 13.52 8.84
N GLY A 191 8.18 12.76 7.78
CA GLY A 191 7.60 11.42 7.85
C GLY A 191 6.17 11.39 7.32
N GLU A 192 5.41 10.38 7.72
CA GLU A 192 3.99 10.23 7.37
C GLU A 192 3.09 10.62 8.56
N ASP A 193 1.91 11.20 8.30
CA ASP A 193 0.94 11.42 9.38
C ASP A 193 0.45 10.08 9.95
N GLY A 194 0.44 9.96 11.28
CA GLY A 194 0.21 8.69 11.99
C GLY A 194 1.48 7.91 12.37
N ASP A 195 2.69 8.37 11.98
CA ASP A 195 3.95 7.84 12.52
C ASP A 195 4.08 8.09 14.03
N ALA A 196 3.54 9.22 14.53
CA ALA A 196 3.54 9.53 15.96
C ALA A 196 2.56 8.64 16.76
N PRO A 197 2.94 8.19 17.98
CA PRO A 197 2.01 7.47 18.86
C PRO A 197 0.79 8.32 19.22
N PHE A 198 -0.39 7.88 18.77
CA PHE A 198 -1.69 8.55 18.99
C PHE A 198 -1.83 9.10 20.43
N PRO A 199 -2.14 10.39 20.62
CA PRO A 199 -2.06 11.05 21.92
C PRO A 199 -3.12 10.56 22.92
N ASP A 200 -2.82 10.69 24.21
CA ASP A 200 -3.73 10.30 25.33
C ASP A 200 -5.07 11.06 25.34
N LYS A 201 -5.18 12.16 24.55
CA LYS A 201 -6.38 12.99 24.40
C LYS A 201 -6.45 13.50 22.96
N PRO A 202 -7.63 13.45 22.31
CA PRO A 202 -7.84 14.14 21.03
C PRO A 202 -7.61 15.65 21.13
N GLY A 203 -7.12 16.24 20.05
CA GLY A 203 -6.98 17.69 19.91
C GLY A 203 -8.33 18.39 19.61
N PRO A 204 -8.33 19.74 19.51
CA PRO A 204 -9.51 20.49 19.09
C PRO A 204 -9.85 20.26 17.61
N TYR A 205 -11.12 20.43 17.25
CA TYR A 205 -11.58 20.32 15.86
C TYR A 205 -10.84 21.30 14.93
N LEU A 206 -10.53 20.83 13.73
CA LEU A 206 -10.05 21.62 12.61
C LEU A 206 -11.25 22.24 11.90
N VAL A 207 -11.44 23.55 12.04
CA VAL A 207 -12.65 24.24 11.57
C VAL A 207 -12.46 24.78 10.16
N THR A 208 -13.33 24.35 9.25
CA THR A 208 -13.51 24.93 7.91
C THR A 208 -14.93 25.53 7.84
N GLN A 209 -15.05 26.75 7.31
CA GLN A 209 -16.33 27.48 7.29
C GLN A 209 -16.84 27.71 5.86
N ILE A 210 -18.07 27.29 5.57
CA ILE A 210 -18.73 27.52 4.28
C ILE A 210 -20.11 28.15 4.53
N HIS A 211 -20.30 29.44 4.23
CA HIS A 211 -21.53 30.12 4.63
C HIS A 211 -22.76 29.57 3.87
N ASN A 212 -22.69 29.40 2.56
CA ASN A 212 -23.72 28.70 1.77
C ASN A 212 -23.08 27.57 0.94
N LEU A 213 -23.64 26.36 1.05
CA LEU A 213 -23.23 25.17 0.30
C LEU A 213 -24.42 24.58 -0.49
N GLU A 214 -24.30 24.57 -1.82
CA GLU A 214 -25.20 23.87 -2.73
C GLU A 214 -24.44 22.71 -3.39
N MET A 215 -24.84 21.47 -3.11
CA MET A 215 -24.26 20.27 -3.71
C MET A 215 -25.12 19.75 -4.86
N LEU A 216 -24.53 19.54 -6.02
CA LEU A 216 -25.19 18.94 -7.20
C LEU A 216 -24.94 17.43 -7.28
N PRO A 217 -25.81 16.65 -7.96
CA PRO A 217 -25.68 15.20 -8.07
C PRO A 217 -24.29 14.74 -8.54
N GLY A 218 -23.63 13.92 -7.70
CA GLY A 218 -22.25 13.45 -7.93
C GLY A 218 -21.19 14.18 -7.11
N SER A 219 -21.52 15.29 -6.44
CA SER A 219 -20.63 16.01 -5.53
C SER A 219 -20.08 15.12 -4.43
N LYS A 220 -18.79 15.28 -4.10
CA LYS A 220 -18.15 14.64 -2.95
C LYS A 220 -17.40 15.67 -2.10
N ILE A 221 -17.50 15.54 -0.78
CA ILE A 221 -16.59 16.20 0.18
C ILE A 221 -15.89 15.11 1.00
N ILE A 222 -14.56 15.09 0.97
CA ILE A 222 -13.71 14.24 1.81
C ILE A 222 -13.23 15.06 3.01
N MET A 223 -13.15 14.42 4.17
CA MET A 223 -12.57 15.00 5.38
C MET A 223 -11.60 13.98 6.03
N ASP A 224 -10.31 14.26 5.93
CA ASP A 224 -9.23 13.50 6.58
C ASP A 224 -8.82 14.21 7.87
N GLY A 225 -8.83 13.52 9.02
CA GLY A 225 -8.41 14.12 10.29
C GLY A 225 -6.91 13.94 10.56
N TYR A 226 -6.19 15.00 10.95
CA TYR A 226 -4.76 14.94 11.35
C TYR A 226 -4.52 13.87 12.43
N GLU A 227 -3.89 12.75 12.04
CA GLU A 227 -3.68 11.53 12.83
C GLU A 227 -2.83 11.83 14.07
N SER A 228 -1.69 12.48 13.87
CA SER A 228 -0.67 12.70 14.90
C SER A 228 -1.20 13.59 16.04
N GLY A 229 -1.98 14.62 15.72
CA GLY A 229 -2.67 15.45 16.71
C GLY A 229 -3.97 14.85 17.24
N ALA A 230 -4.43 13.72 16.69
CA ALA A 230 -5.78 13.17 16.86
C ALA A 230 -6.87 14.24 16.74
N GLN A 231 -6.80 15.03 15.66
CA GLN A 231 -7.77 16.08 15.35
C GLN A 231 -8.68 15.65 14.21
N TYR A 232 -9.89 16.18 14.21
CA TYR A 232 -10.95 15.86 13.26
C TYR A 232 -11.58 17.15 12.74
N ASN A 233 -12.21 17.08 11.59
CA ASN A 233 -12.78 18.21 10.88
C ASN A 233 -14.13 18.62 11.48
N LYS A 234 -14.34 19.92 11.62
CA LYS A 234 -15.68 20.49 11.81
C LYS A 234 -15.99 21.39 10.62
N LEU A 235 -16.87 20.91 9.76
CA LEU A 235 -17.38 21.67 8.63
C LEU A 235 -18.58 22.50 9.10
N GLU A 236 -18.32 23.77 9.41
CA GLU A 236 -19.37 24.72 9.81
C GLU A 236 -20.06 25.31 8.58
N ILE A 237 -21.37 25.09 8.47
CA ILE A 237 -22.16 25.51 7.32
C ILE A 237 -23.31 26.38 7.81
N ASN A 238 -23.63 27.52 7.17
CA ASN A 238 -24.83 28.27 7.54
C ASN A 238 -26.07 27.79 6.74
N SER A 239 -25.96 27.56 5.44
CA SER A 239 -27.02 26.95 4.63
C SER A 239 -26.50 25.76 3.83
N LEU A 240 -27.14 24.60 3.95
CA LEU A 240 -26.83 23.38 3.19
C LEU A 240 -28.01 23.00 2.30
N SER A 241 -27.75 22.74 1.02
CA SER A 241 -28.80 22.41 0.04
C SER A 241 -28.34 21.39 -1.02
N GLY A 242 -29.30 20.62 -1.55
CA GLY A 242 -29.10 19.80 -2.74
C GLY A 242 -28.88 18.31 -2.46
N THR A 243 -27.84 17.73 -3.05
CA THR A 243 -27.49 16.31 -2.86
C THR A 243 -26.02 16.02 -3.20
N GLY A 244 -25.42 15.06 -2.50
CA GLY A 244 -24.05 14.60 -2.69
C GLY A 244 -23.57 13.76 -1.52
N ASN A 245 -22.29 13.41 -1.50
CA ASN A 245 -21.71 12.51 -0.51
C ASN A 245 -20.67 13.22 0.35
N PHE A 246 -20.70 12.95 1.65
CA PHE A 246 -19.64 13.25 2.60
C PHE A 246 -18.88 11.96 2.94
N GLU A 247 -17.58 12.08 3.19
CA GLU A 247 -16.69 11.02 3.60
C GLU A 247 -15.96 11.49 4.86
N LEU A 248 -16.13 10.76 5.97
CA LEU A 248 -15.87 11.22 7.33
C LEU A 248 -14.90 10.28 8.07
N SER A 249 -13.81 10.85 8.58
CA SER A 249 -12.87 10.19 9.50
C SER A 249 -13.48 10.02 10.90
N THR A 250 -13.32 8.86 11.52
CA THR A 250 -13.73 8.60 12.91
C THR A 250 -12.69 7.80 13.72
N SER A 251 -12.76 7.91 15.06
CA SER A 251 -12.33 6.86 15.98
C SER A 251 -13.47 6.57 16.95
N LEU A 252 -14.25 5.53 16.63
CA LEU A 252 -15.28 4.95 17.49
C LEU A 252 -14.69 4.31 18.76
N ALA A 253 -13.37 4.13 18.82
CA ALA A 253 -12.65 3.74 20.03
C ALA A 253 -12.45 4.91 21.02
N ASP A 254 -12.37 6.14 20.51
CA ASP A 254 -12.13 7.36 21.30
C ASP A 254 -13.36 8.30 21.34
N ASN A 255 -14.51 7.83 20.83
CA ASN A 255 -15.80 8.54 20.74
C ASN A 255 -15.74 9.93 20.07
N ILE A 256 -14.90 10.06 19.04
CA ILE A 256 -14.71 11.29 18.26
C ILE A 256 -14.64 11.00 16.75
N GLY A 257 -15.03 11.96 15.93
CA GLY A 257 -14.95 11.89 14.47
C GLY A 257 -15.30 13.23 13.86
N ASP A 258 -15.29 13.32 12.53
CA ASP A 258 -15.65 14.54 11.83
C ASP A 258 -17.12 14.92 12.05
N LEU A 259 -17.40 16.22 12.02
CA LEU A 259 -18.71 16.78 12.34
C LEU A 259 -19.16 17.80 11.28
N ILE A 260 -20.25 17.47 10.58
CA ILE A 260 -20.99 18.42 9.75
C ILE A 260 -21.90 19.24 10.68
N TYR A 261 -21.71 20.57 10.72
CA TYR A 261 -22.36 21.44 11.69
C TYR A 261 -23.13 22.59 11.01
N VAL A 262 -24.40 22.35 10.67
CA VAL A 262 -25.25 23.34 10.00
C VAL A 262 -25.90 24.28 11.01
N THR A 263 -25.47 25.54 11.03
CA THR A 263 -25.88 26.59 11.99
C THR A 263 -27.17 27.33 11.61
N GLY A 264 -27.58 27.30 10.34
CA GLY A 264 -28.82 27.90 9.85
C GLY A 264 -29.84 26.84 9.42
N HIS A 265 -29.86 26.48 8.14
CA HIS A 265 -30.87 25.59 7.55
C HIS A 265 -30.24 24.51 6.64
N ALA A 266 -30.75 23.27 6.70
CA ALA A 266 -30.36 22.19 5.77
C ALA A 266 -31.58 21.59 5.06
N SER A 267 -31.50 21.40 3.74
CA SER A 267 -32.49 20.64 2.96
C SER A 267 -31.85 19.76 1.87
N GLY A 268 -32.52 18.66 1.51
CA GLY A 268 -32.03 17.71 0.49
C GLY A 268 -31.69 16.33 1.05
N ASN A 269 -30.92 15.55 0.28
CA ASN A 269 -30.58 14.16 0.63
C ASN A 269 -29.09 13.90 0.36
N PHE A 270 -28.37 13.42 1.37
CA PHE A 270 -26.91 13.26 1.33
C PHE A 270 -26.47 11.86 1.76
N GLY A 271 -25.40 11.36 1.18
CA GLY A 271 -24.73 10.15 1.65
C GLY A 271 -23.62 10.48 2.66
N ILE A 272 -23.40 9.60 3.63
CA ILE A 272 -22.23 9.62 4.53
C ILE A 272 -21.48 8.29 4.40
N LEU A 273 -20.21 8.32 4.03
CA LEU A 273 -19.28 7.21 4.21
C LEU A 273 -18.46 7.45 5.49
N VAL A 274 -18.36 6.43 6.35
CA VAL A 274 -17.57 6.47 7.58
C VAL A 274 -16.28 5.65 7.42
N GLN A 275 -15.17 6.26 7.79
CA GLN A 275 -13.82 5.72 7.75
C GLN A 275 -13.27 5.68 9.19
N ASP A 276 -13.34 4.51 9.84
CA ASP A 276 -12.94 4.41 11.25
C ASP A 276 -11.50 3.93 11.44
N ARG A 277 -10.81 4.46 12.45
CA ARG A 277 -9.45 4.05 12.78
C ARG A 277 -9.39 2.59 13.28
N GLY A 278 -8.29 1.91 12.96
CA GLY A 278 -7.97 0.56 13.36
C GLY A 278 -7.62 0.38 14.84
N ARG A 279 -8.30 1.10 15.75
CA ARG A 279 -8.17 1.02 17.22
C ARG A 279 -9.32 0.18 17.81
N GLU A 280 -9.11 -0.46 18.96
CA GLU A 280 -10.13 -1.30 19.61
C GLU A 280 -11.13 -0.47 20.43
N ILE A 281 -12.43 -0.69 20.22
CA ILE A 281 -13.47 -0.12 21.08
C ILE A 281 -13.48 -0.84 22.43
N VAL A 282 -13.24 -0.08 23.50
CA VAL A 282 -13.46 -0.54 24.89
C VAL A 282 -14.87 -0.18 25.37
N HIS A 283 -15.41 0.97 24.94
CA HIS A 283 -16.70 1.51 25.40
C HIS A 283 -17.49 2.11 24.22
N PRO A 284 -18.41 1.36 23.59
CA PRO A 284 -19.16 1.84 22.43
C PRO A 284 -20.19 2.91 22.81
N GLU A 285 -20.09 4.08 22.19
CA GLU A 285 -21.09 5.15 22.27
C GLU A 285 -21.55 5.56 20.86
N ASN A 286 -22.66 6.30 20.78
CA ASN A 286 -23.19 6.79 19.50
C ASN A 286 -22.47 8.11 19.14
N ILE A 287 -21.64 8.14 18.09
CA ILE A 287 -21.01 9.39 17.62
C ILE A 287 -22.02 10.22 16.82
N ARG A 288 -22.10 11.53 17.10
CA ARG A 288 -22.87 12.48 16.29
C ARG A 288 -22.03 12.95 15.10
N LEU A 289 -22.46 12.63 13.88
CA LEU A 289 -21.78 13.01 12.64
C LEU A 289 -22.38 14.27 11.99
N VAL A 290 -23.67 14.55 12.25
CA VAL A 290 -24.35 15.75 11.76
C VAL A 290 -25.11 16.46 12.87
N TYR A 291 -25.05 17.78 12.89
CA TYR A 291 -25.97 18.66 13.61
C TYR A 291 -26.60 19.64 12.62
N ILE A 292 -27.91 19.84 12.74
CA ILE A 292 -28.71 20.72 11.91
C ILE A 292 -29.52 21.63 12.82
N ASN A 293 -29.37 22.95 12.67
CA ASN A 293 -30.14 23.93 13.44
C ASN A 293 -31.63 23.99 13.04
N ALA A 294 -31.94 23.95 11.74
CA ALA A 294 -33.31 23.87 11.22
C ALA A 294 -33.36 23.16 9.85
N GLY A 295 -34.53 22.66 9.47
CA GLY A 295 -34.81 22.11 8.14
C GLY A 295 -35.15 20.62 8.13
N ASP A 296 -34.94 19.99 6.97
CA ASP A 296 -35.47 18.67 6.60
C ASP A 296 -34.46 17.73 5.91
N ALA A 297 -33.18 18.10 5.81
CA ALA A 297 -32.16 17.28 5.15
C ALA A 297 -32.02 15.85 5.74
N GLN A 298 -31.97 14.86 4.85
CA GLN A 298 -31.81 13.43 5.17
C GLN A 298 -30.38 12.94 4.88
N PHE A 299 -29.91 11.97 5.68
CA PHE A 299 -28.57 11.42 5.58
C PHE A 299 -28.59 9.88 5.60
N ASP A 300 -28.06 9.24 4.56
CA ASP A 300 -27.98 7.78 4.39
C ASP A 300 -26.54 7.27 4.59
N LEU A 301 -26.38 6.10 5.22
CA LEU A 301 -25.05 5.48 5.41
C LEU A 301 -24.61 4.72 4.15
N LEU A 302 -23.49 5.14 3.56
CA LEU A 302 -22.91 4.56 2.34
C LEU A 302 -22.04 3.32 2.59
N ASN A 303 -21.64 3.06 3.84
CA ASN A 303 -20.88 1.87 4.21
C ASN A 303 -21.64 0.61 3.80
N LYS A 304 -21.04 -0.19 2.91
CA LYS A 304 -21.70 -1.35 2.31
C LYS A 304 -22.22 -2.31 3.37
N ASP A 305 -23.49 -2.71 3.24
CA ASP A 305 -24.21 -3.59 4.17
C ASP A 305 -24.21 -3.09 5.64
N GLY A 306 -24.01 -1.78 5.85
CA GLY A 306 -23.85 -1.11 7.14
C GLY A 306 -22.50 -1.37 7.82
N ILE A 307 -21.51 -1.92 7.11
CA ILE A 307 -20.30 -2.48 7.74
C ILE A 307 -19.18 -1.45 7.89
N VAL A 308 -18.73 -1.27 9.13
CA VAL A 308 -17.52 -0.51 9.50
C VAL A 308 -16.45 -1.49 9.99
N ASP A 309 -15.22 -1.36 9.49
CA ASP A 309 -14.03 -2.04 10.04
C ASP A 309 -13.53 -1.22 11.25
N ILE A 310 -13.40 -1.83 12.43
CA ILE A 310 -12.99 -1.15 13.66
C ILE A 310 -12.07 -2.07 14.46
N GLY A 311 -10.82 -1.62 14.67
CA GLY A 311 -9.79 -2.47 15.25
C GLY A 311 -9.62 -3.79 14.47
N ILE A 312 -9.39 -4.89 15.16
CA ILE A 312 -9.28 -6.22 14.56
C ILE A 312 -10.62 -6.78 14.05
N HIS A 313 -11.75 -6.12 14.29
CA HIS A 313 -13.10 -6.61 14.01
C HIS A 313 -13.86 -5.73 13.03
N LYS A 314 -15.04 -6.19 12.62
CA LYS A 314 -16.02 -5.37 11.90
C LYS A 314 -17.41 -5.54 12.49
N TYR A 315 -18.21 -4.51 12.34
CA TYR A 315 -19.48 -4.33 13.04
C TYR A 315 -20.52 -3.70 12.11
N ARG A 316 -21.82 -3.91 12.39
CA ARG A 316 -22.90 -3.25 11.63
C ARG A 316 -23.41 -2.00 12.35
N TYR A 317 -23.42 -0.90 11.61
CA TYR A 317 -23.91 0.41 12.03
C TYR A 317 -24.96 0.92 11.04
N ARG A 318 -25.77 1.87 11.50
CA ARG A 318 -26.67 2.71 10.70
C ARG A 318 -26.67 4.13 11.24
N LEU A 319 -27.31 5.05 10.52
CA LEU A 319 -27.62 6.38 11.04
C LEU A 319 -28.96 6.38 11.78
N GLU A 320 -29.05 7.17 12.86
CA GLU A 320 -30.31 7.55 13.52
C GLU A 320 -30.40 9.06 13.64
N SER A 321 -31.52 9.62 13.20
CA SER A 321 -31.87 11.03 13.44
C SER A 321 -32.63 11.20 14.76
N LYS A 322 -32.34 12.29 15.46
CA LYS A 322 -33.04 12.76 16.65
C LYS A 322 -33.41 14.22 16.44
N LYS A 323 -34.71 14.54 16.40
CA LYS A 323 -35.23 15.92 16.29
C LYS A 323 -35.65 16.48 17.66
N ASP A 324 -35.27 17.72 17.94
CA ASP A 324 -35.60 18.46 19.17
C ASP A 324 -35.95 19.92 18.83
N GLY A 325 -37.24 20.27 18.92
CA GLY A 325 -37.77 21.48 18.28
C GLY A 325 -37.54 21.44 16.77
N GLU A 326 -36.88 22.46 16.23
CA GLU A 326 -36.44 22.47 14.81
C GLU A 326 -35.13 21.74 14.55
N HIS A 327 -34.29 21.57 15.58
CA HIS A 327 -32.95 21.01 15.45
C HIS A 327 -33.00 19.52 15.17
N THR A 328 -32.09 19.02 14.34
CA THR A 328 -31.95 17.58 14.06
C THR A 328 -30.49 17.16 14.18
N GLU A 329 -30.22 16.12 14.97
CA GLU A 329 -28.90 15.52 15.14
C GLU A 329 -28.88 14.13 14.50
N TRP A 330 -27.85 13.79 13.73
CA TRP A 330 -27.66 12.45 13.17
C TRP A 330 -26.49 11.74 13.83
N TYR A 331 -26.75 10.54 14.33
CA TYR A 331 -25.82 9.69 15.05
C TYR A 331 -25.50 8.43 14.28
N LEU A 332 -24.23 8.01 14.28
CA LEU A 332 -23.83 6.67 13.91
C LEU A 332 -24.08 5.73 15.09
N VAL A 333 -24.92 4.71 14.90
CA VAL A 333 -25.36 3.81 15.98
C VAL A 333 -25.10 2.35 15.59
N ASN A 334 -24.62 1.56 16.54
CA ASN A 334 -24.44 0.12 16.32
C ASN A 334 -25.80 -0.59 16.35
N GLU A 335 -26.04 -1.51 15.41
CA GLU A 335 -27.31 -2.22 15.33
C GLU A 335 -27.44 -3.36 16.35
N GLU A 336 -26.35 -4.07 16.65
CA GLU A 336 -26.37 -5.32 17.41
C GLU A 336 -26.19 -5.09 18.92
N LYS A 337 -27.08 -4.28 19.51
CA LYS A 337 -27.32 -4.28 20.97
C LYS A 337 -28.00 -5.58 21.37
N ALA A 338 -27.20 -6.63 21.54
CA ALA A 338 -27.68 -7.95 21.95
C ALA A 338 -28.36 -7.90 23.33
N SER A 339 -29.67 -8.12 23.35
CA SER A 339 -30.37 -8.55 24.58
C SER A 339 -29.91 -9.99 24.91
N PRO A 340 -29.67 -10.36 26.19
CA PRO A 340 -28.97 -11.60 26.51
C PRO A 340 -29.70 -12.86 26.01
N GLN A 341 -29.09 -13.55 25.05
CA GLN A 341 -29.44 -14.92 24.66
C GLN A 341 -28.18 -15.78 24.66
N GLU A 342 -28.29 -17.00 25.18
CA GLU A 342 -27.13 -17.88 25.40
C GLU A 342 -26.57 -18.40 24.06
N PRO A 343 -25.22 -18.44 23.90
CA PRO A 343 -24.60 -18.85 22.65
C PRO A 343 -24.76 -20.36 22.40
N LYS A 344 -25.22 -20.73 21.20
CA LYS A 344 -25.13 -22.11 20.70
C LYS A 344 -23.67 -22.47 20.44
N LYS A 345 -23.20 -23.57 21.03
CA LYS A 345 -21.86 -24.12 20.79
C LYS A 345 -21.83 -24.95 19.51
N ASP A 346 -20.81 -24.76 18.67
CA ASP A 346 -19.66 -25.68 18.55
C ASP A 346 -18.74 -25.26 17.37
N PRO A 347 -17.46 -25.68 17.32
CA PRO A 347 -16.59 -26.16 18.42
C PRO A 347 -15.18 -25.50 18.46
N THR A 348 -14.50 -25.69 19.60
CA THR A 348 -13.02 -25.56 19.81
C THR A 348 -12.33 -24.20 19.64
N GLU A 349 -12.43 -23.40 20.72
CA GLU A 349 -11.34 -22.72 21.45
C GLU A 349 -10.32 -21.81 20.73
N MET A 350 -10.39 -20.53 21.10
CA MET A 350 -9.21 -19.80 21.60
C MET A 350 -9.50 -19.32 23.04
N THR A 351 -8.46 -18.95 23.80
CA THR A 351 -8.56 -18.67 25.25
C THR A 351 -9.43 -17.47 25.59
N ASN A 352 -10.25 -17.58 26.64
CA ASN A 352 -11.08 -16.49 27.15
C ASN A 352 -10.25 -15.22 27.44
N PRO A 353 -10.67 -14.02 26.97
CA PRO A 353 -10.18 -12.78 27.55
C PRO A 353 -10.57 -12.70 29.03
N THR A 354 -9.66 -12.19 29.86
CA THR A 354 -9.90 -12.04 31.31
C THR A 354 -11.07 -11.11 31.57
N LYS A 355 -11.96 -11.48 32.51
CA LYS A 355 -13.17 -10.71 32.83
C LYS A 355 -12.86 -9.25 33.20
N THR A 356 -13.54 -8.34 32.53
CA THR A 356 -13.84 -6.97 32.97
C THR A 356 -15.34 -6.70 32.79
N ASP A 357 -15.87 -5.71 33.49
CA ASP A 357 -17.28 -5.67 33.89
C ASP A 357 -18.30 -5.27 32.82
N ASN A 358 -19.57 -5.58 33.11
CA ASN A 358 -20.74 -5.36 32.25
C ASN A 358 -20.83 -3.93 31.69
N LYS A 359 -20.53 -3.76 30.40
CA LYS A 359 -20.98 -2.68 29.53
C LYS A 359 -21.35 -3.23 28.15
N SER A 360 -22.12 -2.47 27.39
CA SER A 360 -22.71 -2.82 26.09
C SER A 360 -21.76 -3.62 25.19
N ILE A 361 -22.07 -4.89 24.95
CA ILE A 361 -21.24 -5.79 24.14
C ILE A 361 -21.55 -5.54 22.66
N LEU A 362 -20.59 -4.97 21.93
CA LEU A 362 -20.63 -4.99 20.46
C LEU A 362 -20.47 -6.44 19.98
N VAL A 363 -21.35 -6.89 19.08
CA VAL A 363 -21.21 -8.21 18.44
C VAL A 363 -20.39 -8.07 17.16
N PRO A 364 -19.17 -8.64 17.08
CA PRO A 364 -18.36 -8.57 15.87
C PRO A 364 -18.89 -9.54 14.80
N ILE A 365 -19.14 -9.03 13.58
CA ILE A 365 -19.59 -9.82 12.43
C ILE A 365 -18.42 -10.42 11.62
N GLY A 366 -17.25 -10.56 12.27
CA GLY A 366 -16.00 -11.09 11.73
C GLY A 366 -14.80 -10.18 11.99
N PHE A 367 -13.62 -10.62 11.55
CA PHE A 367 -12.40 -9.80 11.58
C PHE A 367 -12.42 -8.70 10.51
N SER A 368 -11.75 -7.58 10.79
CA SER A 368 -11.56 -6.48 9.85
C SER A 368 -10.69 -6.88 8.66
N SER A 369 -10.83 -6.15 7.56
CA SER A 369 -10.01 -6.37 6.37
C SER A 369 -8.53 -6.10 6.64
N SER A 370 -8.19 -5.13 7.50
CA SER A 370 -6.81 -4.87 7.91
C SER A 370 -6.17 -6.03 8.70
N ALA A 371 -6.83 -6.53 9.75
CA ALA A 371 -6.27 -7.63 10.55
C ALA A 371 -6.04 -8.92 9.75
N ARG A 372 -6.98 -9.27 8.84
CA ARG A 372 -6.83 -10.44 7.97
C ARG A 372 -5.75 -10.28 6.89
N ASN A 373 -5.50 -9.05 6.45
CA ASN A 373 -4.44 -8.74 5.49
C ASN A 373 -3.06 -8.75 6.16
N ILE A 374 -2.93 -8.25 7.39
CA ILE A 374 -1.73 -8.41 8.24
C ILE A 374 -1.38 -9.90 8.40
N MET A 375 -2.36 -10.73 8.77
CA MET A 375 -2.18 -12.18 8.88
C MET A 375 -1.79 -12.83 7.53
N SER A 376 -2.36 -12.36 6.43
CA SER A 376 -1.98 -12.85 5.10
C SER A 376 -0.54 -12.46 4.73
N MET A 377 -0.10 -11.26 5.10
CA MET A 377 1.26 -10.78 4.86
C MET A 377 2.30 -11.50 5.73
N SER A 378 2.02 -11.76 7.02
CA SER A 378 2.97 -12.43 7.92
C SER A 378 3.31 -13.87 7.50
N ALA A 379 2.39 -14.58 6.84
CA ALA A 379 2.67 -15.89 6.25
C ALA A 379 3.42 -15.82 4.91
N SER A 380 3.37 -14.68 4.20
CA SER A 380 3.98 -14.57 2.87
C SER A 380 5.51 -14.67 2.90
N SER A 381 6.17 -14.07 3.90
CA SER A 381 7.63 -14.14 4.10
C SER A 381 8.13 -15.60 4.16
N GLN A 382 7.41 -16.48 4.86
CA GLN A 382 7.80 -17.89 5.00
C GLN A 382 7.58 -18.68 3.70
N HIS A 383 6.50 -18.42 2.96
CA HIS A 383 6.28 -19.00 1.63
C HIS A 383 7.40 -18.61 0.66
N ILE A 384 7.75 -17.32 0.63
CA ILE A 384 8.78 -16.76 -0.25
C ILE A 384 10.15 -17.40 0.03
N LEU A 385 10.58 -17.45 1.30
CA LEU A 385 11.83 -18.12 1.68
C LEU A 385 11.83 -19.60 1.29
N ASN A 386 10.74 -20.33 1.58
CA ASN A 386 10.58 -21.74 1.20
C ASN A 386 10.62 -21.97 -0.32
N THR A 387 10.25 -20.97 -1.12
CA THR A 387 10.19 -21.03 -2.60
C THR A 387 11.51 -20.62 -3.26
N GLU A 388 12.27 -19.71 -2.65
CA GLU A 388 13.65 -19.41 -3.04
C GLU A 388 14.57 -20.62 -2.84
N LEU A 389 14.30 -21.44 -1.82
CA LEU A 389 15.02 -22.67 -1.50
C LEU A 389 14.60 -23.82 -2.44
N ASN A 390 15.58 -24.45 -3.08
CA ASN A 390 15.36 -25.46 -4.11
C ASN A 390 16.44 -26.55 -4.02
N THR A 391 16.14 -27.77 -4.47
CA THR A 391 17.03 -28.94 -4.39
C THR A 391 18.29 -28.78 -5.25
N LEU A 392 19.36 -29.55 -5.02
CA LEU A 392 20.64 -29.41 -5.72
C LEU A 392 20.48 -29.31 -7.25
N HIS A 393 19.72 -30.23 -7.83
CA HIS A 393 19.46 -30.29 -9.28
C HIS A 393 18.61 -29.12 -9.82
N GLN A 394 17.76 -28.52 -8.98
CA GLN A 394 17.00 -27.30 -9.32
C GLN A 394 17.86 -26.04 -9.25
N ARG A 395 18.98 -26.08 -8.52
CA ARG A 395 19.95 -24.96 -8.35
C ARG A 395 21.07 -25.00 -9.39
N GLN A 396 21.58 -26.18 -9.75
CA GLN A 396 22.82 -26.33 -10.53
C GLN A 396 22.76 -27.40 -11.63
N GLY A 397 21.61 -28.06 -11.83
CA GLY A 397 21.40 -29.07 -12.87
C GLY A 397 22.15 -30.38 -12.63
N ASN A 398 22.79 -30.92 -13.67
CA ASN A 398 23.77 -31.99 -13.54
C ASN A 398 25.15 -31.41 -13.15
N LEU A 399 25.87 -32.13 -12.30
CA LEU A 399 27.23 -31.82 -11.84
C LEU A 399 28.22 -32.98 -12.03
N ARG A 400 27.76 -34.22 -12.29
CA ARG A 400 28.65 -35.39 -12.39
C ARG A 400 29.37 -35.49 -13.74
N SER A 401 28.93 -34.74 -14.76
CA SER A 401 29.55 -34.68 -16.10
C SER A 401 30.53 -33.50 -16.27
N ASN A 402 31.01 -32.89 -15.18
CA ASN A 402 31.74 -31.62 -15.20
C ASN A 402 33.26 -31.79 -14.93
N ASP A 403 34.06 -31.27 -15.86
CA ASP A 403 35.53 -31.39 -15.86
C ASP A 403 36.27 -30.04 -15.64
N GLY A 404 35.56 -28.91 -15.57
CA GLY A 404 36.16 -27.59 -15.28
C GLY A 404 36.47 -27.40 -13.79
N GLU A 405 37.49 -26.60 -13.47
CA GLU A 405 37.84 -26.28 -12.08
C GLU A 405 36.91 -25.21 -11.49
N MET A 406 36.44 -24.27 -12.31
CA MET A 406 35.63 -23.14 -11.86
C MET A 406 34.27 -23.15 -12.57
N GLU A 407 33.20 -22.87 -11.84
CA GLU A 407 31.87 -22.65 -12.41
C GLU A 407 31.35 -21.23 -12.12
N VAL A 408 30.63 -20.68 -13.10
CA VAL A 408 29.79 -19.49 -12.95
C VAL A 408 28.39 -19.86 -13.45
N TRP A 409 27.36 -19.62 -12.64
CA TRP A 409 25.99 -19.97 -13.00
C TRP A 409 24.99 -18.84 -12.70
N VAL A 410 23.95 -18.79 -13.52
CA VAL A 410 22.84 -17.82 -13.40
C VAL A 410 21.53 -18.58 -13.50
N ARG A 411 20.58 -18.22 -12.66
CA ARG A 411 19.33 -18.95 -12.46
C ARG A 411 18.16 -17.98 -12.29
N HIS A 412 17.12 -18.17 -13.09
CA HIS A 412 15.81 -17.54 -12.93
C HIS A 412 14.86 -18.47 -12.16
N LEU A 413 14.00 -17.86 -11.36
CA LEU A 413 13.01 -18.49 -10.50
C LEU A 413 11.66 -17.77 -10.67
N SER A 414 10.57 -18.51 -10.82
CA SER A 414 9.22 -17.96 -10.92
C SER A 414 8.20 -18.85 -10.20
N ASP A 415 7.34 -18.25 -9.37
CA ASP A 415 6.28 -18.92 -8.60
C ASP A 415 4.95 -18.19 -8.79
N ASN A 416 3.88 -18.97 -8.93
CA ASN A 416 2.51 -18.51 -8.89
C ASN A 416 1.74 -19.44 -7.95
N SER A 417 1.53 -19.01 -6.70
CA SER A 417 0.93 -19.83 -5.65
C SER A 417 -0.38 -19.26 -5.10
N ARG A 418 -1.14 -20.12 -4.44
CA ARG A 418 -2.36 -19.81 -3.70
C ARG A 418 -2.23 -20.42 -2.32
N LEU A 419 -2.43 -19.62 -1.30
CA LEU A 419 -2.23 -20.02 0.09
C LEU A 419 -3.53 -19.75 0.87
N ASN A 420 -3.95 -20.70 1.70
CA ASN A 420 -5.14 -20.60 2.53
C ASN A 420 -4.95 -21.41 3.83
N THR A 421 -4.74 -20.72 4.95
CA THR A 421 -4.62 -21.37 6.27
C THR A 421 -5.97 -21.79 6.87
N HIS A 422 -7.06 -21.66 6.11
CA HIS A 422 -8.46 -21.99 6.45
C HIS A 422 -9.06 -21.20 7.63
N HIS A 423 -8.26 -20.49 8.41
CA HIS A 423 -8.70 -19.63 9.51
C HIS A 423 -8.46 -18.14 9.22
N TYR A 424 -7.20 -17.73 8.99
CA TYR A 424 -6.83 -16.31 9.00
C TYR A 424 -6.31 -15.81 7.65
N ALA A 425 -5.23 -16.41 7.15
CA ALA A 425 -4.51 -15.97 5.96
C ALA A 425 -5.03 -16.63 4.68
N ALA A 426 -5.33 -15.82 3.66
CA ALA A 426 -5.70 -16.33 2.35
C ALA A 426 -5.29 -15.36 1.23
N PHE A 427 -4.32 -15.75 0.41
CA PHE A 427 -3.72 -14.88 -0.62
C PHE A 427 -3.25 -15.65 -1.86
N LYS A 428 -2.92 -14.89 -2.91
CA LYS A 428 -2.25 -15.37 -4.12
C LYS A 428 -0.88 -14.71 -4.22
N ASN A 429 0.16 -15.48 -4.48
CA ASN A 429 1.53 -14.99 -4.62
C ASN A 429 1.94 -15.01 -6.09
N THR A 430 2.67 -14.00 -6.54
CA THR A 430 3.40 -14.06 -7.82
C THR A 430 4.82 -13.54 -7.60
N MET A 431 5.80 -14.44 -7.67
CA MET A 431 7.20 -14.15 -7.41
C MET A 431 8.03 -14.33 -8.69
N ASN A 432 9.01 -13.45 -8.90
CA ASN A 432 10.11 -13.70 -9.82
C ASN A 432 11.44 -13.34 -9.16
N GLY A 433 12.51 -14.06 -9.51
CA GLY A 433 13.82 -13.84 -8.93
C GLY A 433 14.98 -14.28 -9.81
N LEU A 434 16.13 -13.66 -9.59
CA LEU A 434 17.39 -13.94 -10.26
C LEU A 434 18.46 -14.26 -9.21
N GLN A 435 19.20 -15.34 -9.42
CA GLN A 435 20.29 -15.80 -8.58
C GLN A 435 21.54 -15.99 -9.43
N ILE A 436 22.68 -15.50 -8.94
CA ILE A 436 23.99 -15.58 -9.61
C ILE A 436 24.98 -16.18 -8.62
N GLY A 437 25.72 -17.21 -9.04
CA GLY A 437 26.68 -17.90 -8.20
C GLY A 437 27.98 -18.24 -8.91
N VAL A 438 29.02 -18.42 -8.09
CA VAL A 438 30.36 -18.87 -8.51
C VAL A 438 30.80 -20.01 -7.60
N GLY A 439 31.58 -20.94 -8.11
CA GLY A 439 32.06 -22.10 -7.36
C GLY A 439 33.39 -22.62 -7.88
N LYS A 440 34.11 -23.34 -7.01
CA LYS A 440 35.31 -24.11 -7.35
C LYS A 440 35.10 -25.60 -7.05
N GLN A 441 35.50 -26.44 -7.99
CA GLN A 441 35.60 -27.88 -7.84
C GLN A 441 36.98 -28.26 -7.28
N PHE A 442 36.97 -29.22 -6.36
CA PHE A 442 38.15 -29.81 -5.73
C PHE A 442 38.04 -31.33 -5.89
N GLU A 443 39.00 -31.93 -6.59
CA GLU A 443 39.08 -33.39 -6.72
C GLU A 443 39.60 -33.99 -5.40
N LEU A 444 39.00 -35.10 -4.96
CA LEU A 444 39.32 -35.82 -3.71
C LEU A 444 39.49 -37.31 -4.03
N GLU A 445 40.20 -38.05 -3.17
CA GLU A 445 40.54 -39.48 -3.41
C GLU A 445 39.34 -40.37 -3.77
N ARG A 446 38.14 -40.03 -3.26
CA ARG A 446 36.91 -40.82 -3.42
C ARG A 446 35.73 -40.05 -4.04
N GLY A 447 35.95 -38.84 -4.55
CA GLY A 447 34.86 -37.99 -5.06
C GLY A 447 35.28 -36.59 -5.47
N LYS A 448 34.30 -35.71 -5.67
CA LYS A 448 34.49 -34.29 -5.96
C LYS A 448 33.80 -33.45 -4.89
N LEU A 449 34.44 -32.38 -4.42
CA LEU A 449 33.80 -31.35 -3.61
C LEU A 449 33.67 -30.08 -4.45
N LEU A 450 32.45 -29.62 -4.66
CA LEU A 450 32.15 -28.28 -5.16
C LEU A 450 31.87 -27.37 -3.97
N ALA A 451 32.51 -26.20 -3.90
CA ALA A 451 32.21 -25.20 -2.89
C ALA A 451 32.14 -23.80 -3.53
N GLY A 452 31.19 -22.97 -3.10
CA GLY A 452 30.96 -21.67 -3.73
C GLY A 452 30.05 -20.72 -2.96
N ALA A 453 29.79 -19.58 -3.59
CA ALA A 453 28.97 -18.50 -3.07
C ALA A 453 27.97 -18.00 -4.13
N PHE A 454 26.84 -17.44 -3.69
CA PHE A 454 25.86 -16.80 -4.56
C PHE A 454 25.25 -15.56 -3.93
N THR A 455 24.61 -14.74 -4.76
CA THR A 455 23.66 -13.70 -4.36
C THR A 455 22.36 -13.84 -5.16
N SER A 456 21.25 -13.34 -4.63
CA SER A 456 19.99 -13.27 -5.35
C SER A 456 19.19 -12.01 -5.02
N TYR A 457 18.32 -11.63 -5.96
CA TYR A 457 17.19 -10.74 -5.73
C TYR A 457 15.91 -11.45 -6.15
N SER A 458 14.86 -11.36 -5.34
CA SER A 458 13.50 -11.71 -5.77
C SER A 458 12.51 -10.62 -5.38
N LYS A 459 11.44 -10.52 -6.15
CA LYS A 459 10.28 -9.66 -5.85
C LYS A 459 9.00 -10.49 -5.95
N SER A 460 8.16 -10.35 -4.94
CA SER A 460 6.89 -11.06 -4.80
C SER A 460 5.75 -10.08 -4.61
N ASN A 461 4.68 -10.22 -5.40
CA ASN A 461 3.44 -9.48 -5.21
C ASN A 461 2.40 -10.41 -4.56
N VAL A 462 1.87 -9.98 -3.42
CA VAL A 462 0.96 -10.75 -2.56
C VAL A 462 -0.43 -10.12 -2.67
N LYS A 463 -1.39 -10.81 -3.31
CA LYS A 463 -2.76 -10.31 -3.47
C LYS A 463 -3.68 -10.99 -2.47
N PHE A 464 -4.25 -10.23 -1.54
CA PHE A 464 -5.11 -10.77 -0.49
C PHE A 464 -6.51 -11.07 -1.04
N ASN A 465 -7.13 -12.18 -0.61
CA ASN A 465 -8.42 -12.62 -1.16
C ASN A 465 -9.62 -11.72 -0.78
N ILE A 466 -9.44 -10.73 0.10
CA ILE A 466 -10.46 -9.75 0.50
C ILE A 466 -10.19 -8.33 -0.01
N GLY A 467 -9.18 -8.15 -0.87
CA GLY A 467 -8.75 -6.85 -1.36
C GLY A 467 -7.58 -6.26 -0.57
N GLY A 468 -6.86 -5.34 -1.21
CA GLY A 468 -5.52 -4.93 -0.78
C GLY A 468 -4.42 -5.83 -1.36
N ASN A 469 -3.17 -5.44 -1.17
CA ASN A 469 -1.99 -6.17 -1.60
C ASN A 469 -0.79 -5.89 -0.69
N GLY A 470 0.20 -6.77 -0.74
CA GLY A 470 1.54 -6.51 -0.24
C GLY A 470 2.59 -6.75 -1.33
N ASP A 471 3.78 -6.24 -1.09
CA ASP A 471 4.95 -6.44 -1.94
C ASP A 471 6.14 -6.82 -1.07
N VAL A 472 6.89 -7.84 -1.45
CA VAL A 472 8.07 -8.33 -0.72
C VAL A 472 9.28 -8.29 -1.64
N GLU A 473 10.33 -7.59 -1.24
CA GLU A 473 11.63 -7.60 -1.89
C GLU A 473 12.66 -8.33 -1.03
N SER A 474 13.26 -9.36 -1.61
CA SER A 474 14.19 -10.26 -0.94
C SER A 474 15.58 -10.13 -1.57
N TYR A 475 16.52 -9.60 -0.80
CA TYR A 475 17.94 -9.53 -1.17
C TYR A 475 18.68 -10.60 -0.38
N SER A 476 19.41 -11.49 -1.05
CA SER A 476 20.08 -12.61 -0.37
C SER A 476 21.53 -12.82 -0.80
N SER A 477 22.30 -13.39 0.12
CA SER A 477 23.63 -13.93 -0.13
C SER A 477 23.78 -15.27 0.59
N GLY A 478 24.51 -16.20 -0.01
CA GLY A 478 24.67 -17.54 0.56
C GLY A 478 25.92 -18.26 0.09
N LEU A 479 26.21 -19.35 0.80
CA LEU A 479 27.30 -20.28 0.54
C LEU A 479 26.71 -21.67 0.27
N TYR A 480 27.40 -22.46 -0.54
CA TYR A 480 27.03 -23.85 -0.79
C TYR A 480 28.25 -24.76 -0.85
N ALA A 481 28.06 -26.02 -0.46
CA ALA A 481 29.05 -27.07 -0.55
C ALA A 481 28.37 -28.38 -0.94
N THR A 482 28.83 -29.01 -2.02
CA THR A 482 28.28 -30.23 -2.59
C THR A 482 29.39 -31.29 -2.71
N TYR A 483 29.32 -32.37 -1.94
CA TYR A 483 30.20 -33.53 -2.08
C TYR A 483 29.52 -34.60 -2.96
N LEU A 484 30.23 -35.02 -4.01
CA LEU A 484 29.82 -36.03 -4.97
C LEU A 484 30.75 -37.24 -4.86
N ASP A 485 30.28 -38.30 -4.20
CA ASP A 485 31.06 -39.54 -4.03
C ASP A 485 31.09 -40.36 -5.34
N GLN A 486 32.17 -41.08 -5.59
CA GLN A 486 32.32 -42.00 -6.71
C GLN A 486 31.27 -43.13 -6.71
N SER A 487 30.73 -43.51 -5.54
CA SER A 487 29.68 -44.53 -5.43
C SER A 487 28.32 -44.12 -6.01
N GLY A 488 28.08 -42.82 -6.24
CA GLY A 488 26.75 -42.29 -6.61
C GLY A 488 26.04 -41.56 -5.47
N LEU A 489 26.50 -41.71 -4.22
CA LEU A 489 26.08 -40.90 -3.07
C LEU A 489 26.44 -39.42 -3.26
N TYR A 490 25.61 -38.51 -2.75
CA TYR A 490 25.95 -37.09 -2.62
C TYR A 490 25.44 -36.48 -1.31
N PHE A 491 26.06 -35.37 -0.93
CA PHE A 491 25.57 -34.45 0.10
C PHE A 491 25.65 -33.02 -0.43
N ASP A 492 24.61 -32.24 -0.22
CA ASP A 492 24.56 -30.81 -0.56
C ASP A 492 24.16 -30.00 0.68
N THR A 493 24.89 -28.92 0.94
CA THR A 493 24.63 -28.00 2.06
C THR A 493 24.55 -26.58 1.53
N VAL A 494 23.52 -25.85 1.96
CA VAL A 494 23.35 -24.42 1.67
C VAL A 494 23.16 -23.64 2.96
N LEU A 495 23.89 -22.53 3.10
CA LEU A 495 23.69 -21.51 4.13
C LEU A 495 23.33 -20.19 3.45
N LYS A 496 22.31 -19.49 3.93
CA LYS A 496 21.78 -18.30 3.25
C LYS A 496 21.27 -17.25 4.24
N GLY A 497 21.64 -16.00 4.02
CA GLY A 497 21.07 -14.83 4.68
C GLY A 497 20.19 -14.03 3.71
N ASN A 498 19.01 -13.65 4.15
CA ASN A 498 18.03 -12.85 3.42
C ASN A 498 17.75 -11.55 4.20
N ARG A 499 17.61 -10.43 3.47
CA ARG A 499 17.04 -9.18 3.96
C ARG A 499 15.74 -8.92 3.21
N LEU A 500 14.63 -8.89 3.94
CA LEU A 500 13.28 -8.73 3.42
C LEU A 500 12.80 -7.30 3.67
N LYS A 501 12.41 -6.58 2.62
CA LYS A 501 11.57 -5.38 2.72
C LYS A 501 10.14 -5.80 2.41
N ASN A 502 9.19 -5.40 3.26
CA ASN A 502 7.80 -5.78 3.15
C ASN A 502 6.93 -4.51 3.11
N GLN A 503 6.12 -4.35 2.07
CA GLN A 503 5.07 -3.32 2.00
C GLN A 503 3.72 -3.99 2.19
N ILE A 504 2.82 -3.40 2.98
CA ILE A 504 1.43 -3.84 3.12
C ILE A 504 0.46 -2.69 2.83
N ARG A 505 -0.59 -2.98 2.07
CA ARG A 505 -1.69 -2.08 1.70
C ARG A 505 -3.02 -2.78 1.91
N THR A 506 -3.68 -2.52 3.03
CA THR A 506 -4.93 -3.18 3.43
C THR A 506 -6.14 -2.38 2.96
N ARG A 507 -7.01 -2.97 2.13
CA ARG A 507 -8.24 -2.26 1.74
C ARG A 507 -9.33 -2.47 2.79
N MET A 508 -9.88 -1.37 3.32
CA MET A 508 -10.97 -1.37 4.30
C MET A 508 -12.36 -1.37 3.63
N ASN A 509 -13.42 -1.68 4.37
CA ASN A 509 -14.79 -1.78 3.84
C ASN A 509 -15.40 -0.43 3.41
N SER A 510 -14.89 0.69 3.95
CA SER A 510 -15.11 2.05 3.45
C SER A 510 -14.59 2.18 2.01
N GLY A 511 -13.37 1.71 1.79
CA GLY A 511 -12.63 1.82 0.53
C GLY A 511 -11.15 2.12 0.75
N ASP A 512 -10.79 2.59 1.95
CA ASP A 512 -9.48 3.16 2.27
C ASP A 512 -8.34 2.15 2.23
N ILE A 513 -7.11 2.67 2.26
CA ILE A 513 -5.90 1.85 2.18
C ILE A 513 -5.03 2.13 3.41
N GLY A 514 -5.12 1.28 4.42
CA GLY A 514 -4.14 1.26 5.51
C GLY A 514 -2.78 0.80 4.96
N ARG A 515 -1.73 1.58 5.17
CA ARG A 515 -0.38 1.33 4.62
C ARG A 515 0.62 1.10 5.74
N ALA A 516 1.62 0.25 5.51
CA ALA A 516 2.85 0.25 6.28
C ALA A 516 4.01 -0.35 5.47
N ASP A 517 5.22 0.07 5.80
CA ASP A 517 6.47 -0.53 5.34
C ASP A 517 7.26 -1.07 6.53
N TYR A 518 7.66 -2.34 6.46
CA TYR A 518 8.40 -2.99 7.55
C TYR A 518 9.52 -3.90 7.03
N ASN A 519 10.40 -4.29 7.95
CA ASN A 519 11.72 -4.82 7.62
C ASN A 519 12.03 -6.05 8.45
N GLN A 520 12.32 -7.17 7.78
CA GLN A 520 12.77 -8.41 8.42
C GLN A 520 14.13 -8.84 7.88
N SER A 521 14.83 -9.67 8.65
CA SER A 521 15.98 -10.44 8.19
C SER A 521 15.71 -11.92 8.45
N ALA A 522 16.25 -12.80 7.61
CA ALA A 522 16.09 -14.23 7.78
C ALA A 522 17.39 -14.99 7.51
N PHE A 523 17.53 -16.14 8.16
CA PHE A 523 18.62 -17.08 7.95
C PHE A 523 18.03 -18.45 7.58
N THR A 524 18.66 -19.15 6.65
CA THR A 524 18.34 -20.55 6.33
C THR A 524 19.60 -21.40 6.29
N ALA A 525 19.51 -22.60 6.86
CA ALA A 525 20.41 -23.72 6.57
C ALA A 525 19.61 -24.89 5.96
N SER A 526 20.16 -25.57 4.95
CA SER A 526 19.58 -26.81 4.43
C SER A 526 20.65 -27.86 4.11
N LEU A 527 20.32 -29.12 4.39
CA LEU A 527 21.11 -30.30 4.05
C LEU A 527 20.25 -31.23 3.17
N GLU A 528 20.78 -31.62 2.03
CA GLU A 528 20.21 -32.61 1.11
C GLU A 528 21.19 -33.76 0.94
N THR A 529 20.70 -34.98 0.83
CA THR A 529 21.50 -36.16 0.46
C THR A 529 20.67 -37.11 -0.39
N GLY A 530 21.33 -37.76 -1.35
CA GLY A 530 20.70 -38.72 -2.23
C GLY A 530 21.72 -39.62 -2.91
N TYR A 531 21.25 -40.56 -3.71
CA TYR A 531 22.11 -41.57 -4.33
C TYR A 531 21.66 -41.88 -5.75
N THR A 532 22.53 -41.67 -6.73
CA THR A 532 22.25 -41.97 -8.14
C THR A 532 22.38 -43.47 -8.42
N LEU A 533 21.25 -44.13 -8.70
CA LEU A 533 21.18 -45.54 -9.09
C LEU A 533 21.05 -45.66 -10.62
N PRO A 534 22.04 -46.25 -11.33
CA PRO A 534 21.89 -46.59 -12.75
C PRO A 534 21.00 -47.83 -12.90
N ILE A 535 19.78 -47.63 -13.39
CA ILE A 535 18.80 -48.71 -13.66
C ILE A 535 19.11 -49.39 -15.00
N SER A 536 19.67 -48.66 -15.95
CA SER A 536 20.23 -49.18 -17.20
C SER A 536 21.30 -48.23 -17.75
N GLN A 537 21.94 -48.59 -18.87
CA GLN A 537 22.89 -47.72 -19.59
C GLN A 537 22.33 -46.33 -19.97
N ARG A 538 21.01 -46.14 -19.95
CA ARG A 538 20.35 -44.88 -20.30
C ARG A 538 19.40 -44.34 -19.24
N VAL A 539 19.19 -45.01 -18.10
CA VAL A 539 18.14 -44.62 -17.13
C VAL A 539 18.71 -44.56 -15.72
N THR A 540 18.50 -43.44 -15.04
CA THR A 540 18.88 -43.21 -13.64
C THR A 540 17.65 -43.07 -12.75
N PHE A 541 17.83 -43.46 -11.49
CA PHE A 541 16.88 -43.21 -10.41
C PHE A 541 17.65 -42.54 -9.27
N ASP A 542 17.30 -41.31 -8.92
CA ASP A 542 17.97 -40.48 -7.91
C ASP A 542 17.03 -40.25 -6.70
N PRO A 543 16.86 -41.22 -5.78
CA PRO A 543 16.21 -40.98 -4.49
C PRO A 543 17.02 -39.99 -3.63
N TYR A 544 16.33 -39.09 -2.93
CA TYR A 544 16.93 -38.08 -2.06
C TYR A 544 16.03 -37.75 -0.85
N VAL A 545 16.67 -37.20 0.19
CA VAL A 545 16.03 -36.59 1.36
C VAL A 545 16.70 -35.24 1.64
N ARG A 546 15.89 -34.23 1.96
CA ARG A 546 16.32 -32.88 2.33
C ARG A 546 15.68 -32.45 3.65
N VAL A 547 16.44 -31.75 4.47
CA VAL A 547 15.95 -31.01 5.64
C VAL A 547 16.40 -29.55 5.52
N SER A 548 15.49 -28.61 5.76
CA SER A 548 15.80 -27.19 5.81
C SER A 548 15.19 -26.53 7.04
N TYR A 549 16.01 -25.73 7.73
CA TYR A 549 15.61 -24.88 8.84
C TYR A 549 15.73 -23.41 8.41
N SER A 550 14.71 -22.60 8.68
CA SER A 550 14.76 -21.16 8.50
C SER A 550 14.26 -20.42 9.74
N HIS A 551 14.91 -19.30 10.06
CA HIS A 551 14.46 -18.35 11.08
C HIS A 551 14.22 -16.99 10.43
N ILE A 552 13.08 -16.36 10.75
CA ILE A 552 12.73 -14.98 10.35
C ILE A 552 12.69 -14.13 11.62
N SER A 553 13.32 -12.96 11.60
CA SER A 553 13.28 -12.00 12.71
C SER A 553 11.86 -11.51 12.99
N SER A 554 11.63 -11.02 14.21
CA SER A 554 10.45 -10.21 14.50
C SER A 554 10.43 -8.92 13.66
N ALA A 555 9.26 -8.28 13.61
CA ALA A 555 9.10 -6.91 13.13
C ALA A 555 7.84 -6.26 13.71
N ASP A 556 7.99 -5.04 14.22
CA ASP A 556 6.95 -4.18 14.76
C ASP A 556 6.60 -3.09 13.74
N TYR A 557 5.31 -2.78 13.56
CA TYR A 557 4.83 -1.64 12.75
C TYR A 557 3.41 -1.22 13.11
N THR A 558 3.04 0.00 12.74
CA THR A 558 1.67 0.51 12.78
C THR A 558 1.18 0.70 11.34
N LEU A 559 -0.07 0.35 11.03
CA LEU A 559 -0.70 0.77 9.77
C LEU A 559 -1.10 2.25 9.86
N SER A 560 -1.16 2.96 8.73
CA SER A 560 -1.70 4.31 8.55
C SER A 560 -3.22 4.44 8.77
N ASN A 561 -3.76 3.64 9.69
CA ASN A 561 -5.08 3.77 10.30
C ASN A 561 -5.00 3.57 11.84
N GLY A 562 -3.80 3.59 12.42
CA GLY A 562 -3.56 3.38 13.85
C GLY A 562 -3.48 1.91 14.34
N MET A 563 -3.63 0.91 13.47
CA MET A 563 -3.57 -0.50 13.89
C MET A 563 -2.13 -0.98 14.16
N GLN A 564 -1.85 -1.36 15.40
CA GLN A 564 -0.52 -1.76 15.87
C GLN A 564 -0.29 -3.27 15.67
N THR A 565 0.86 -3.63 15.10
CA THR A 565 1.25 -5.00 14.75
C THR A 565 2.64 -5.36 15.27
N ASP A 566 2.76 -6.48 15.98
CA ASP A 566 4.02 -7.13 16.37
C ASP A 566 4.04 -8.55 15.78
N ILE A 567 4.92 -8.79 14.80
CA ILE A 567 5.16 -10.11 14.22
C ILE A 567 6.31 -10.78 14.97
N HIS A 568 6.06 -11.96 15.55
CA HIS A 568 7.06 -12.67 16.36
C HIS A 568 8.11 -13.37 15.48
N GLY A 569 9.34 -13.45 16.00
CA GLY A 569 10.42 -14.19 15.36
C GLY A 569 10.03 -15.66 15.17
N THR A 570 9.95 -16.10 13.93
CA THR A 570 9.30 -17.37 13.54
C THR A 570 10.30 -18.36 12.99
N ASN A 571 10.13 -19.64 13.35
CA ASN A 571 10.96 -20.75 12.90
C ASN A 571 10.17 -21.66 11.96
N SER A 572 10.80 -22.11 10.88
CA SER A 572 10.34 -23.21 10.03
C SER A 572 11.36 -24.34 10.03
N LEU A 573 10.84 -25.56 9.95
CA LEU A 573 11.60 -26.78 9.81
C LEU A 573 10.83 -27.64 8.82
N GLN A 574 11.41 -27.85 7.65
CA GLN A 574 10.79 -28.61 6.57
C GLN A 574 11.64 -29.84 6.28
N SER A 575 11.00 -31.01 6.21
CA SER A 575 11.58 -32.19 5.57
C SER A 575 10.98 -32.38 4.17
N GLU A 576 11.76 -32.95 3.26
CA GLU A 576 11.32 -33.37 1.94
C GLU A 576 11.97 -34.72 1.61
N ALA A 577 11.18 -35.66 1.10
CA ALA A 577 11.67 -36.93 0.58
C ALA A 577 11.11 -37.13 -0.83
N GLY A 578 11.95 -37.57 -1.76
CA GLY A 578 11.55 -37.72 -3.15
C GLY A 578 12.52 -38.54 -3.98
N ALA A 579 12.23 -38.62 -5.27
CA ALA A 579 13.12 -39.22 -6.24
C ALA A 579 12.97 -38.56 -7.63
N ARG A 580 14.04 -38.62 -8.42
CA ARG A 580 14.03 -38.27 -9.84
C ARG A 580 14.24 -39.51 -10.69
N PHE A 581 13.55 -39.59 -11.83
CA PHE A 581 13.75 -40.60 -12.85
C PHE A 581 14.29 -39.90 -14.09
N GLY A 582 15.56 -40.12 -14.42
CA GLY A 582 16.26 -39.48 -15.54
C GLY A 582 16.55 -40.44 -16.69
N THR A 583 16.72 -39.90 -17.89
CA THR A 583 17.25 -40.66 -19.04
C THR A 583 18.40 -39.91 -19.71
N HIS A 584 19.39 -40.62 -20.25
CA HIS A 584 20.52 -40.05 -20.99
C HIS A 584 20.37 -40.30 -22.49
N LEU A 585 20.17 -39.21 -23.23
CA LEU A 585 20.01 -39.17 -24.68
C LEU A 585 21.16 -38.39 -25.32
N THR A 586 21.52 -38.74 -26.55
CA THR A 586 22.59 -38.09 -27.30
C THR A 586 22.04 -37.65 -28.65
N LEU A 587 22.16 -36.36 -28.97
CA LEU A 587 21.68 -35.78 -30.21
C LEU A 587 22.83 -35.03 -30.89
N GLY A 588 23.46 -35.66 -31.87
CA GLY A 588 24.73 -35.17 -32.42
C GLY A 588 25.81 -35.11 -31.34
N SER A 589 26.34 -33.92 -31.07
CA SER A 589 27.32 -33.66 -30.01
C SER A 589 26.72 -33.24 -28.66
N MET A 590 25.39 -33.11 -28.56
CA MET A 590 24.72 -32.66 -27.34
C MET A 590 24.25 -33.85 -26.49
N GLU A 591 24.54 -33.81 -25.18
CA GLU A 591 23.91 -34.70 -24.20
C GLU A 591 22.63 -34.03 -23.68
N ILE A 592 21.51 -34.76 -23.73
CA ILE A 592 20.20 -34.29 -23.30
C ILE A 592 19.66 -35.25 -22.24
N MET A 593 19.33 -34.71 -21.07
CA MET A 593 18.93 -35.46 -19.88
C MET A 593 17.55 -34.98 -19.37
N PRO A 594 16.44 -35.38 -20.01
CA PRO A 594 15.11 -35.14 -19.48
C PRO A 594 14.83 -36.06 -18.28
N TYR A 595 14.03 -35.57 -17.33
CA TYR A 595 13.70 -36.29 -16.10
C TYR A 595 12.32 -35.90 -15.54
N ALA A 596 11.72 -36.83 -14.80
CA ALA A 596 10.57 -36.58 -13.93
C ALA A 596 10.99 -36.56 -12.46
N LYS A 597 10.28 -35.81 -11.63
CA LYS A 597 10.50 -35.66 -10.18
C LYS A 597 9.20 -35.91 -9.42
N LEU A 598 9.26 -36.74 -8.39
CA LEU A 598 8.16 -36.96 -7.43
C LEU A 598 8.71 -36.75 -6.01
N ALA A 599 8.05 -35.92 -5.22
CA ALA A 599 8.44 -35.69 -3.82
C ALA A 599 7.24 -35.37 -2.92
N VAL A 600 7.44 -35.55 -1.62
CA VAL A 600 6.55 -35.06 -0.56
C VAL A 600 7.37 -34.27 0.45
N SER A 601 6.85 -33.13 0.90
CA SER A 601 7.44 -32.35 1.98
C SER A 601 6.45 -32.08 3.11
N HIS A 602 6.96 -32.02 4.34
CA HIS A 602 6.20 -31.67 5.54
C HIS A 602 6.83 -30.44 6.19
N GLU A 603 6.02 -29.43 6.47
CA GLU A 603 6.40 -28.27 7.30
C GLU A 603 6.01 -28.55 8.76
N PHE A 604 6.99 -28.52 9.67
CA PHE A 604 6.80 -28.75 11.10
C PHE A 604 6.54 -27.46 11.89
N SER A 605 6.57 -26.27 11.25
CA SER A 605 6.27 -24.99 11.91
C SER A 605 4.84 -24.94 12.47
N GLY A 606 4.74 -25.21 13.78
CA GLY A 606 3.48 -25.23 14.53
C GLY A 606 3.04 -23.87 15.08
N SER A 607 3.84 -22.81 14.95
CA SER A 607 3.51 -21.49 15.48
C SER A 607 4.07 -20.34 14.63
N ASN A 608 3.20 -19.44 14.17
CA ASN A 608 3.57 -18.15 13.58
C ASN A 608 2.72 -17.07 14.25
N LYS A 609 3.28 -16.44 15.30
CA LYS A 609 2.52 -15.54 16.17
C LYS A 609 2.54 -14.11 15.65
N VAL A 610 1.36 -13.50 15.62
CA VAL A 610 1.19 -12.07 15.34
C VAL A 610 0.30 -11.48 16.42
N ASN A 611 0.78 -10.43 17.08
CA ASN A 611 -0.03 -9.58 17.93
C ASN A 611 -0.59 -8.43 17.09
N ILE A 612 -1.91 -8.29 17.03
CA ILE A 612 -2.58 -7.14 16.41
C ILE A 612 -3.42 -6.48 17.50
N ASN A 613 -3.16 -5.20 17.79
CA ASN A 613 -3.79 -4.45 18.88
C ASN A 613 -3.81 -5.21 20.23
N LYS A 614 -2.70 -5.89 20.56
CA LYS A 614 -2.51 -6.74 21.77
C LYS A 614 -3.27 -8.08 21.77
N VAL A 615 -4.00 -8.43 20.70
CA VAL A 615 -4.60 -9.76 20.52
C VAL A 615 -3.64 -10.66 19.75
N THR A 616 -3.22 -11.77 20.36
CA THR A 616 -2.35 -12.76 19.72
C THR A 616 -3.14 -13.71 18.83
N PHE A 617 -2.70 -13.85 17.58
CA PHE A 617 -3.14 -14.86 16.64
C PHE A 617 -1.98 -15.83 16.34
N ASP A 618 -2.30 -17.09 16.01
CA ASP A 618 -1.32 -18.04 15.49
C ASP A 618 -1.70 -18.49 14.07
N ASN A 619 -0.81 -18.22 13.11
CA ASN A 619 -1.00 -18.47 11.69
C ASN A 619 -0.18 -19.69 11.21
N ASN A 620 -0.21 -20.79 11.99
CA ASN A 620 0.63 -21.96 11.76
C ASN A 620 0.64 -22.44 10.30
N TYR A 621 1.84 -22.68 9.76
CA TYR A 621 2.03 -23.06 8.36
C TYR A 621 2.18 -24.57 8.14
N SER A 622 2.17 -25.35 9.22
CA SER A 622 2.34 -26.82 9.18
C SER A 622 1.39 -27.53 8.22
N GLY A 623 1.90 -28.56 7.54
CA GLY A 623 1.14 -29.34 6.56
C GLY A 623 2.00 -30.16 5.61
N ASN A 624 1.35 -31.08 4.89
CA ASN A 624 1.96 -31.86 3.82
C ASN A 624 1.79 -31.14 2.47
N THR A 625 2.77 -31.31 1.56
CA THR A 625 2.71 -30.87 0.16
C THR A 625 3.34 -31.93 -0.74
N GLY A 626 2.60 -32.43 -1.72
CA GLY A 626 3.13 -33.24 -2.82
C GLY A 626 3.69 -32.35 -3.93
N LYS A 627 4.81 -32.76 -4.54
CA LYS A 627 5.51 -32.03 -5.60
C LYS A 627 5.72 -32.94 -6.80
N TYR A 628 5.35 -32.47 -7.98
CA TYR A 628 5.39 -33.20 -9.25
C TYR A 628 6.12 -32.34 -10.27
N GLY A 629 7.31 -32.77 -10.68
CA GLY A 629 8.19 -31.98 -11.55
C GLY A 629 8.52 -32.68 -12.86
N LEU A 630 8.68 -31.89 -13.93
CA LEU A 630 9.28 -32.30 -15.19
C LEU A 630 10.42 -31.34 -15.51
N GLY A 631 11.56 -31.87 -15.93
CA GLY A 631 12.74 -31.05 -16.22
C GLY A 631 13.68 -31.66 -17.24
N ILE A 632 14.68 -30.86 -17.61
CA ILE A 632 15.70 -31.18 -18.60
C ILE A 632 17.03 -30.56 -18.17
N ASN A 633 18.12 -31.32 -18.30
CA ASN A 633 19.47 -30.78 -18.34
C ASN A 633 20.04 -31.05 -19.73
N THR A 634 20.85 -30.13 -20.24
CA THR A 634 21.49 -30.27 -21.56
C THR A 634 22.92 -29.75 -21.47
N ASN A 635 23.89 -30.58 -21.84
CA ASN A 635 25.27 -30.15 -22.06
C ASN A 635 25.39 -29.71 -23.53
N VAL A 636 25.46 -28.40 -23.74
CA VAL A 636 25.51 -27.78 -25.09
C VAL A 636 26.89 -27.97 -25.71
N ASN A 637 27.93 -27.86 -24.88
CA ASN A 637 29.30 -28.28 -25.14
C ASN A 637 29.99 -28.57 -23.80
N LYS A 638 31.30 -28.86 -23.79
CA LYS A 638 32.07 -29.18 -22.57
C LYS A 638 32.10 -28.06 -21.51
N ASN A 639 31.85 -26.82 -21.91
CA ASN A 639 31.95 -25.63 -21.07
C ASN A 639 30.59 -24.99 -20.75
N ILE A 640 29.48 -25.46 -21.33
CA ILE A 640 28.16 -24.84 -21.19
C ILE A 640 27.08 -25.88 -20.94
N SER A 641 26.46 -25.82 -19.75
CA SER A 641 25.26 -26.58 -19.39
C SER A 641 24.07 -25.65 -19.24
N VAL A 642 22.89 -26.10 -19.68
CA VAL A 642 21.60 -25.41 -19.48
C VAL A 642 20.63 -26.38 -18.81
N TYR A 643 19.79 -25.89 -17.90
CA TYR A 643 18.75 -26.69 -17.26
C TYR A 643 17.44 -25.90 -17.12
N ALA A 644 16.32 -26.63 -17.08
CA ALA A 644 15.01 -26.11 -16.73
C ALA A 644 14.17 -27.18 -16.01
N GLU A 645 13.32 -26.77 -15.08
CA GLU A 645 12.37 -27.63 -14.36
C GLU A 645 11.09 -26.87 -14.07
N VAL A 646 9.94 -27.47 -14.37
CA VAL A 646 8.59 -26.96 -14.06
C VAL A 646 7.92 -27.93 -13.08
N ASN A 647 7.33 -27.40 -12.01
CA ASN A 647 6.66 -28.19 -10.98
C ASN A 647 5.21 -27.74 -10.77
N TYR A 648 4.36 -28.72 -10.47
CA TYR A 648 3.08 -28.57 -9.81
C TYR A 648 3.23 -28.98 -8.34
N LEU A 649 2.73 -28.16 -7.41
CA LEU A 649 2.72 -28.46 -5.98
C LEU A 649 1.30 -28.36 -5.41
N HIS A 650 0.92 -29.32 -4.57
CA HIS A 650 -0.40 -29.39 -3.97
C HIS A 650 -0.34 -29.92 -2.53
N GLY A 651 -0.95 -29.21 -1.59
CA GLY A 651 -0.94 -29.52 -0.17
C GLY A 651 -2.08 -28.85 0.60
N ASN A 652 -2.27 -29.23 1.87
CA ASN A 652 -3.47 -28.89 2.66
C ASN A 652 -3.73 -27.38 2.83
N LYS A 653 -2.70 -26.53 2.67
CA LYS A 653 -2.76 -25.07 2.83
C LYS A 653 -2.21 -24.29 1.62
N ILE A 654 -1.67 -24.99 0.62
CA ILE A 654 -0.95 -24.39 -0.52
C ILE A 654 -1.17 -25.16 -1.82
N GLU A 655 -1.40 -24.41 -2.89
CA GLU A 655 -1.36 -24.88 -4.28
C GLU A 655 -0.42 -23.96 -5.07
N THR A 656 0.59 -24.53 -5.73
CA THR A 656 1.38 -23.82 -6.75
C THR A 656 1.15 -24.51 -8.08
N PRO A 657 0.23 -24.00 -8.93
CA PRO A 657 -0.02 -24.56 -10.26
C PRO A 657 1.22 -24.63 -11.15
N ILE A 658 2.11 -23.63 -11.06
CA ILE A 658 3.36 -23.53 -11.83
C ILE A 658 4.46 -22.91 -10.95
N HIS A 659 5.49 -23.70 -10.66
CA HIS A 659 6.80 -23.24 -10.16
C HIS A 659 7.86 -23.57 -11.21
N THR A 660 8.50 -22.55 -11.76
CA THR A 660 9.47 -22.69 -12.86
C THR A 660 10.86 -22.26 -12.42
N THR A 661 11.84 -23.11 -12.71
CA THR A 661 13.26 -22.81 -12.55
C THR A 661 13.96 -23.00 -13.89
N ALA A 662 14.87 -22.09 -14.24
CA ALA A 662 15.69 -22.20 -15.45
C ALA A 662 17.05 -21.57 -15.20
N GLY A 663 18.13 -22.16 -15.71
CA GLY A 663 19.45 -21.61 -15.52
C GLY A 663 20.48 -22.11 -16.52
N PHE A 664 21.58 -21.38 -16.58
CA PHE A 664 22.77 -21.75 -17.35
C PHE A 664 24.00 -21.72 -16.46
N LYS A 665 25.00 -22.51 -16.85
CA LYS A 665 26.27 -22.67 -16.16
C LYS A 665 27.40 -22.71 -17.17
N VAL A 666 28.45 -21.94 -16.90
CA VAL A 666 29.70 -21.91 -17.66
C VAL A 666 30.80 -22.53 -16.79
N LEU A 667 31.60 -23.40 -17.39
CA LEU A 667 32.73 -24.10 -16.78
C LEU A 667 34.04 -23.62 -17.41
N PHE A 668 35.04 -23.37 -16.58
CA PHE A 668 36.39 -22.90 -16.96
C PHE A 668 37.46 -23.89 -16.49
#